data_AF-A0A068WDH7-F1
#
_entry.id   AF-A0A068WDH7-F1
#
_cell.length_a   1.000
_cell.length_b   1.000
_cell.length_c   1.000
_cell.angle_alpha   90.00
_cell.angle_beta   90.00
_cell.angle_gamma   90.00
#
_symmetry.space_group_name_H-M   'P 1'
#
loop_
_entity.id
_entity.type
_entity.pdbx_description
1 polymer ?
#
loop_
_entity_poly.entity_id
_entity_poly.type
_entity_poly.pdbx_seq_one_letter_code
_entity_poly.pdbx_strand_id
1 'polypeptide(L)'
;MGSLATLVCFLLIPTSLAYCKDMLLMSSIRREELKNKSKEMFFHAYNNYMDFAYPADELMPLSCKGRYRDRELSRGTVDEALGNFSLSLIDSLDTLFLLGEFDEFEHAVLRVIHDVSFDQDVDVSVFETNIRVLGGLLGGHVSVLALKEYDPSRISWYRGQLLDMAVDLGSRLLPAFNTSTGLPFPRINLRTGKPSPLVQTCTACAGTLILEFAALSRFSGDPVYEMMASNALSYLWQQRNRYSDLVGTEINVNSGEWIRRESGVGAGIDSYYESLLKAYGLLGDPVYLHRFQTHYSAIERYMGGPGTKAFPFSFLSVFMHKPSERCRFYMDALQAFWPGLQTINGDVSAAVAHHEMLFMVHKEHGLLPEAFTTDMDIYWPYYLIRPELVESTYLLYKGTSDPYYLYVGAELLESIEQHSRVPCGFAAVEDIRTMEHSDRMDSFVLAETFKYFYLLFSEPSDLPIDLEQYVLTTEAHVLPIGLPKQHPPVIAHARLVEEAVVAVPGALGRAWGGTCAAPSSSSTLRRLLCTRPTTCRVGPWHQHYHLETIRQPLRSMAKSLRSRHLISDHDSSSLPLGLVTPTSFNANNITHLQMLRQMGIMVVVGKNGEIQLKLNRNQADSPLLGLSGVKFIEEVIDLSNARSQGRSLGEVVISQTVALIHPPHFGRIRFEAGPSMFTFYPGESPNITDATASPTLITPDIDWQPVIGPLVIAEPFDACTPVYSDGLLLANEQLHADFVEPSFYEDSEFEGASKPRRLLKDAIVLVKRGGCMFLEKAINVKQMGARGVIVVDSTPGTSSAKDKLFYMSGDAPDGTPPRELMQLPFVFVFHEEGRALVSAMGRRWKLKRKPVLAMIAKKNDIPKILSQSLHYLDSISQPRTDGHEQCFELSAHVETVQSLCPQEAIRADETHQEGKDGWNITLGPVDETETFVLLNKTSGHISPRNPSAWAELIDKNWPTANHDEYCKDLMLAVSEAALSQITETEDPRGRASVTRLSRRWCYRVGKCLRGISTTNAVIDECHRPYLRLRLTLTQANSC
;
A
#
# COMPACT_ATOMS: atom_id res chain seq x y z
N MET A 1 -13.67 -44.38 -43.90
CA MET A 1 -14.53 -43.47 -43.11
C MET A 1 -13.72 -42.53 -42.20
N GLY A 2 -12.50 -42.12 -42.59
CA GLY A 2 -11.63 -41.25 -41.78
C GLY A 2 -11.50 -39.80 -42.27
N SER A 3 -12.15 -39.44 -43.39
CA SER A 3 -11.96 -38.13 -44.05
C SER A 3 -13.17 -37.20 -43.96
N LEU A 4 -14.27 -37.62 -43.32
CA LEU A 4 -15.42 -36.72 -43.05
C LEU A 4 -15.40 -36.10 -41.64
N ALA A 5 -14.71 -36.72 -40.68
CA ALA A 5 -14.67 -36.22 -39.30
C ALA A 5 -13.77 -34.98 -39.13
N THR A 6 -12.74 -34.84 -39.96
CA THR A 6 -11.81 -33.70 -39.91
C THR A 6 -12.36 -32.44 -40.59
N LEU A 7 -13.31 -32.57 -41.53
CA LEU A 7 -13.91 -31.40 -42.19
C LEU A 7 -15.00 -30.73 -41.33
N VAL A 8 -15.71 -31.49 -40.49
CA VAL A 8 -16.77 -30.98 -39.61
C VAL A 8 -16.19 -30.24 -38.39
N CYS A 9 -15.03 -30.65 -37.88
CA CYS A 9 -14.36 -29.93 -36.78
C CYS A 9 -13.74 -28.59 -37.21
N PHE A 10 -13.40 -28.38 -38.49
CA PHE A 10 -12.83 -27.10 -38.96
C PHE A 10 -13.90 -26.03 -39.27
N LEU A 11 -15.17 -26.41 -39.42
CA LEU A 11 -16.26 -25.47 -39.72
C LEU A 11 -17.04 -25.00 -38.49
N LEU A 12 -16.85 -25.62 -37.32
CA LEU A 12 -17.55 -25.26 -36.07
C LEU A 12 -16.68 -24.53 -35.03
N ILE A 13 -15.40 -24.26 -35.33
CA ILE A 13 -14.49 -23.52 -34.44
C ILE A 13 -14.38 -22.01 -34.73
N PRO A 14 -14.68 -21.45 -35.94
CA PRO A 14 -14.52 -20.01 -36.12
C PRO A 14 -15.70 -19.18 -35.58
N THR A 15 -16.86 -19.78 -35.28
CA THR A 15 -18.05 -19.01 -34.84
C THR A 15 -18.05 -18.65 -33.36
N SER A 16 -17.38 -19.41 -32.48
CA SER A 16 -17.31 -19.08 -31.04
C SER A 16 -16.13 -18.16 -30.69
N LEU A 17 -15.02 -18.21 -31.45
CA LEU A 17 -13.88 -17.31 -31.24
C LEU A 17 -14.08 -15.94 -31.91
N ALA A 18 -14.81 -15.85 -33.03
CA ALA A 18 -15.14 -14.57 -33.67
C ALA A 18 -16.13 -13.76 -32.83
N TYR A 19 -17.13 -14.42 -32.22
CA TYR A 19 -18.12 -13.75 -31.36
C TYR A 19 -17.50 -13.14 -30.09
N CYS A 20 -16.41 -13.73 -29.58
CA CYS A 20 -15.69 -13.19 -28.41
C CYS A 20 -14.74 -12.03 -28.77
N LYS A 21 -14.36 -11.90 -30.04
CA LYS A 21 -13.47 -10.82 -30.53
C LYS A 21 -14.22 -9.53 -30.83
N ASP A 22 -15.48 -9.64 -31.26
CA ASP A 22 -16.32 -8.49 -31.61
C ASP A 22 -17.07 -7.87 -30.41
N MET A 23 -17.17 -8.59 -29.27
CA MET A 23 -17.92 -8.11 -28.11
C MET A 23 -17.14 -7.18 -27.16
N LEU A 24 -15.79 -7.14 -27.27
CA LEU A 24 -14.91 -6.40 -26.36
C LEU A 24 -14.20 -5.21 -27.02
N LEU A 25 -14.25 -5.08 -28.35
CA LEU A 25 -13.70 -3.93 -29.04
C LEU A 25 -14.86 -2.99 -29.38
N MET A 26 -15.11 -2.01 -28.52
CA MET A 26 -16.02 -0.93 -28.88
C MET A 26 -15.51 -0.27 -30.17
N SER A 27 -16.34 -0.30 -31.21
CA SER A 27 -15.97 0.34 -32.48
C SER A 27 -15.81 1.84 -32.27
N SER A 28 -14.97 2.49 -33.07
CA SER A 28 -14.83 3.96 -33.03
C SER A 28 -16.17 4.67 -33.23
N ILE A 29 -17.04 4.09 -34.06
CA ILE A 29 -18.41 4.57 -34.31
C ILE A 29 -19.23 4.49 -33.02
N ARG A 30 -19.25 3.34 -32.33
CA ARG A 30 -19.99 3.19 -31.07
C ARG A 30 -19.45 4.09 -29.97
N ARG A 31 -18.13 4.29 -29.91
CA ARG A 31 -17.48 5.23 -28.99
C ARG A 31 -18.00 6.65 -29.21
N GLU A 32 -18.02 7.09 -30.46
CA GLU A 32 -18.50 8.41 -30.85
C GLU A 32 -20.00 8.59 -30.58
N GLU A 33 -20.82 7.56 -30.82
CA GLU A 33 -22.23 7.54 -30.44
C GLU A 33 -22.41 7.75 -28.93
N LEU A 34 -21.65 7.04 -28.10
CA LEU A 34 -21.73 7.15 -26.63
C LEU A 34 -21.21 8.49 -26.13
N LYS A 35 -20.15 9.05 -26.75
CA LYS A 35 -19.69 10.42 -26.49
C LYS A 35 -20.80 11.43 -26.77
N ASN A 36 -21.40 11.35 -27.95
CA ASN A 36 -22.49 12.25 -28.35
C ASN A 36 -23.73 12.07 -27.48
N LYS A 37 -24.03 10.84 -27.06
CA LYS A 37 -25.11 10.55 -26.12
C LYS A 37 -24.85 11.16 -24.74
N SER A 38 -23.63 11.05 -24.23
CA SER A 38 -23.23 11.69 -22.95
C SER A 38 -23.43 13.21 -23.00
N LYS A 39 -23.03 13.83 -24.12
CA LYS A 39 -23.23 15.27 -24.37
C LYS A 39 -24.71 15.63 -24.49
N GLU A 40 -25.52 14.81 -25.16
CA GLU A 40 -26.97 15.01 -25.25
C GLU A 40 -27.64 14.92 -23.87
N MET A 41 -27.27 13.94 -23.05
CA MET A 41 -27.79 13.80 -21.68
C MET A 41 -27.42 15.01 -20.81
N PHE A 42 -26.17 15.49 -20.92
CA PHE A 42 -25.77 16.74 -20.26
C PHE A 42 -26.67 17.89 -20.67
N PHE A 43 -26.92 18.10 -21.96
CA PHE A 43 -27.76 19.21 -22.43
C PHE A 43 -29.24 19.03 -22.11
N HIS A 44 -29.74 17.80 -22.05
CA HIS A 44 -31.09 17.55 -21.53
C HIS A 44 -31.20 18.04 -20.08
N ALA A 45 -30.24 17.73 -19.21
CA ALA A 45 -30.24 18.22 -17.84
C ALA A 45 -30.00 19.73 -17.73
N TYR A 46 -28.96 20.24 -18.40
CA TYR A 46 -28.54 21.64 -18.35
C TYR A 46 -29.59 22.59 -18.91
N ASN A 47 -30.15 22.31 -20.10
CA ASN A 47 -31.16 23.18 -20.70
C ASN A 47 -32.44 23.21 -19.84
N ASN A 48 -32.87 22.08 -19.29
CA ASN A 48 -34.02 22.07 -18.39
C ASN A 48 -33.74 22.82 -17.08
N TYR A 49 -32.52 22.76 -16.55
CA TYR A 49 -32.14 23.63 -15.44
C TYR A 49 -32.23 25.11 -15.84
N MET A 50 -31.70 25.49 -17.00
CA MET A 50 -31.73 26.87 -17.50
C MET A 50 -33.15 27.38 -17.76
N ASP A 51 -34.07 26.52 -18.21
CA ASP A 51 -35.45 26.87 -18.55
C ASP A 51 -36.37 26.92 -17.30
N PHE A 52 -36.20 26.00 -16.36
CA PHE A 52 -37.16 25.77 -15.27
C PHE A 52 -36.64 26.09 -13.87
N ALA A 53 -35.32 26.07 -13.66
CA ALA A 53 -34.73 26.23 -12.33
C ALA A 53 -33.94 27.53 -12.18
N TYR A 54 -33.15 27.93 -13.17
CA TYR A 54 -32.33 29.13 -13.12
C TYR A 54 -33.14 30.37 -12.67
N PRO A 55 -32.68 31.15 -11.66
CA PRO A 55 -31.37 31.12 -11.00
C PRO A 55 -31.31 30.30 -9.69
N ALA A 56 -32.22 29.36 -9.46
CA ALA A 56 -32.19 28.47 -8.29
C ALA A 56 -30.90 27.63 -8.23
N ASP A 57 -30.60 27.04 -7.07
CA ASP A 57 -29.37 26.25 -6.91
C ASP A 57 -29.44 24.90 -7.62
N GLU A 58 -30.61 24.24 -7.60
CA GLU A 58 -30.81 22.91 -8.18
C GLU A 58 -32.16 22.82 -8.93
N LEU A 59 -32.28 21.81 -9.78
CA LEU A 59 -33.51 21.47 -10.49
C LEU A 59 -34.29 20.38 -9.75
N MET A 60 -35.60 20.57 -9.65
CA MET A 60 -36.58 19.55 -9.27
C MET A 60 -37.20 19.00 -10.57
N PRO A 61 -36.70 17.87 -11.10
CA PRO A 61 -36.95 17.43 -12.47
C PRO A 61 -38.30 16.74 -12.68
N LEU A 62 -39.04 16.38 -11.62
CA LEU A 62 -40.42 15.89 -11.71
C LEU A 62 -41.43 17.04 -11.70
N SER A 63 -41.19 18.06 -10.87
CA SER A 63 -42.06 19.24 -10.80
C SER A 63 -41.70 20.36 -11.78
N CYS A 64 -40.56 20.24 -12.48
CA CYS A 64 -40.01 21.23 -13.40
C CYS A 64 -39.88 22.61 -12.74
N LYS A 65 -39.23 22.65 -11.57
CA LYS A 65 -39.07 23.86 -10.75
C LYS A 65 -37.65 23.97 -10.21
N GLY A 66 -37.22 25.18 -9.92
CA GLY A 66 -35.99 25.44 -9.17
C GLY A 66 -36.15 25.18 -7.68
N ARG A 67 -35.14 24.57 -7.06
CA ARG A 67 -35.01 24.40 -5.62
C ARG A 67 -34.23 25.56 -5.01
N TYR A 68 -34.85 26.25 -4.05
CA TYR A 68 -34.22 27.35 -3.33
C TYR A 68 -34.04 26.96 -1.86
N ARG A 69 -32.98 27.48 -1.24
CA ARG A 69 -32.80 27.34 0.20
C ARG A 69 -33.98 28.01 0.93
N ASP A 70 -34.52 27.30 1.92
CA ASP A 70 -35.61 27.71 2.82
C ASP A 70 -36.99 28.01 2.18
N ARG A 71 -37.21 27.66 0.90
CA ARG A 71 -38.54 27.72 0.27
C ARG A 71 -39.29 26.39 0.32
N GLU A 72 -38.60 25.32 0.00
CA GLU A 72 -39.13 23.95 0.06
C GLU A 72 -38.88 23.32 1.44
N LEU A 73 -39.54 22.18 1.70
CA LEU A 73 -39.22 21.38 2.88
C LEU A 73 -37.74 20.96 2.85
N SER A 74 -37.07 21.16 3.97
CA SER A 74 -35.65 20.85 4.11
C SER A 74 -35.40 19.34 3.96
N ARG A 75 -34.43 18.99 3.11
CA ARG A 75 -33.87 17.63 2.97
C ARG A 75 -32.80 17.33 4.03
N GLY A 76 -32.74 18.12 5.10
CA GLY A 76 -31.70 18.02 6.13
C GLY A 76 -30.37 18.56 5.65
N THR A 77 -29.28 17.84 5.93
CA THR A 77 -27.90 18.29 5.67
C THR A 77 -27.59 18.46 4.18
N VAL A 78 -28.35 17.79 3.31
CA VAL A 78 -28.21 17.91 1.85
C VAL A 78 -28.39 19.35 1.37
N ASP A 79 -29.34 20.08 1.95
CA ASP A 79 -29.62 21.45 1.51
C ASP A 79 -28.54 22.44 1.96
N GLU A 80 -27.55 22.02 2.75
CA GLU A 80 -26.47 22.90 3.25
C GLU A 80 -25.47 23.29 2.15
N ALA A 81 -25.51 22.61 1.00
CA ALA A 81 -24.84 23.03 -0.23
C ALA A 81 -25.54 24.21 -0.92
N LEU A 82 -26.82 24.47 -0.60
CA LEU A 82 -27.63 25.50 -1.23
C LEU A 82 -27.46 26.84 -0.51
N GLY A 83 -27.01 27.87 -1.21
CA GLY A 83 -26.85 29.23 -0.68
C GLY A 83 -27.53 30.32 -1.52
N ASN A 84 -28.45 29.94 -2.40
CA ASN A 84 -29.14 30.80 -3.36
C ASN A 84 -28.17 31.57 -4.29
N PHE A 85 -27.15 30.88 -4.80
CA PHE A 85 -26.10 31.44 -5.65
C PHE A 85 -26.00 30.74 -7.02
N SER A 86 -27.09 30.11 -7.47
CA SER A 86 -27.14 29.37 -8.73
C SER A 86 -26.11 28.23 -8.80
N LEU A 87 -26.04 27.44 -7.73
CA LEU A 87 -25.07 26.34 -7.55
C LEU A 87 -24.82 25.53 -8.83
N SER A 88 -25.86 24.95 -9.45
CA SER A 88 -25.71 24.10 -10.64
C SER A 88 -25.10 24.83 -11.83
N LEU A 89 -25.33 26.15 -11.97
CA LEU A 89 -24.70 26.93 -13.05
C LEU A 89 -23.18 27.05 -12.81
N ILE A 90 -22.77 27.42 -11.60
CA ILE A 90 -21.36 27.56 -11.21
C ILE A 90 -20.62 26.23 -11.40
N ASP A 91 -21.23 25.14 -10.92
CA ASP A 91 -20.67 23.79 -10.96
C ASP A 91 -20.43 23.28 -12.41
N SER A 92 -21.30 23.71 -13.33
CA SER A 92 -21.28 23.24 -14.73
C SER A 92 -20.31 24.01 -15.65
N LEU A 93 -19.69 25.11 -15.19
CA LEU A 93 -18.91 26.01 -16.04
C LEU A 93 -17.79 25.30 -16.80
N ASP A 94 -16.93 24.58 -16.09
CA ASP A 94 -15.80 23.88 -16.72
C ASP A 94 -16.24 22.66 -17.53
N THR A 95 -17.41 22.08 -17.23
CA THR A 95 -18.02 21.03 -18.05
C THR A 95 -18.41 21.56 -19.43
N LEU A 96 -19.06 22.72 -19.51
CA LEU A 96 -19.39 23.37 -20.78
C LEU A 96 -18.13 23.61 -21.64
N PHE A 97 -17.05 24.08 -20.99
CA PHE A 97 -15.77 24.24 -21.65
C PHE A 97 -15.22 22.91 -22.19
N LEU A 98 -15.16 21.86 -21.36
CA LEU A 98 -14.64 20.54 -21.74
C LEU A 98 -15.45 19.87 -22.87
N LEU A 99 -16.77 20.14 -22.93
CA LEU A 99 -17.65 19.67 -24.01
C LEU A 99 -17.44 20.41 -25.35
N GLY A 100 -16.58 21.44 -25.37
CA GLY A 100 -16.31 22.28 -26.54
C GLY A 100 -17.40 23.31 -26.83
N GLU A 101 -18.26 23.61 -25.86
CA GLU A 101 -19.45 24.45 -26.01
C GLU A 101 -19.14 25.90 -25.61
N PHE A 102 -18.21 26.51 -26.33
CA PHE A 102 -17.59 27.78 -25.95
C PHE A 102 -18.58 28.96 -25.93
N ASP A 103 -19.57 28.97 -26.83
CA ASP A 103 -20.57 30.05 -26.88
C ASP A 103 -21.48 29.99 -25.63
N GLU A 104 -21.96 28.81 -25.26
CA GLU A 104 -22.78 28.64 -24.05
C GLU A 104 -21.95 28.83 -22.78
N PHE A 105 -20.70 28.35 -22.76
CA PHE A 105 -19.76 28.63 -21.67
C PHE A 105 -19.58 30.14 -21.46
N GLU A 106 -19.38 30.92 -22.52
CA GLU A 106 -19.25 32.38 -22.42
C GLU A 106 -20.51 33.04 -21.86
N HIS A 107 -21.70 32.61 -22.29
CA HIS A 107 -22.97 33.08 -21.73
C HIS A 107 -23.15 32.68 -20.26
N ALA A 108 -22.80 31.45 -19.89
CA ALA A 108 -22.86 30.97 -18.51
C ALA A 108 -21.94 31.79 -17.59
N VAL A 109 -20.71 32.08 -18.03
CA VAL A 109 -19.78 32.94 -17.28
C VAL A 109 -20.36 34.34 -17.09
N LEU A 110 -20.96 34.94 -18.13
CA LEU A 110 -21.61 36.25 -18.02
C LEU A 110 -22.77 36.25 -17.02
N ARG A 111 -23.60 35.20 -17.04
CA ARG A 111 -24.71 35.00 -16.10
C ARG A 111 -24.21 34.88 -14.67
N VAL A 112 -23.18 34.08 -14.42
CA VAL A 112 -22.56 33.95 -13.10
C VAL A 112 -22.05 35.31 -12.60
N ILE A 113 -21.34 36.06 -13.43
CA ILE A 113 -20.82 37.39 -13.06
C ILE A 113 -21.96 38.39 -12.74
N HIS A 114 -23.09 38.30 -13.43
CA HIS A 114 -24.19 39.26 -13.29
C HIS A 114 -25.17 38.91 -12.16
N ASP A 115 -25.57 37.65 -12.06
CA ASP A 115 -26.69 37.22 -11.21
C ASP A 115 -26.26 36.63 -9.86
N VAL A 116 -25.01 36.18 -9.71
CA VAL A 116 -24.54 35.54 -8.46
C VAL A 116 -23.99 36.56 -7.47
N SER A 117 -24.40 36.44 -6.21
CA SER A 117 -23.85 37.19 -5.08
C SER A 117 -23.68 36.31 -3.86
N PHE A 118 -22.53 36.37 -3.21
CA PHE A 118 -22.24 35.67 -1.96
C PHE A 118 -22.58 36.49 -0.71
N ASP A 119 -23.13 37.71 -0.85
CA ASP A 119 -23.63 38.50 0.28
C ASP A 119 -25.03 38.05 0.72
N GLN A 120 -25.15 36.77 1.05
CA GLN A 120 -26.40 36.12 1.44
C GLN A 120 -26.42 35.86 2.94
N ASP A 121 -27.54 36.18 3.59
CA ASP A 121 -27.74 35.85 5.01
C ASP A 121 -28.26 34.42 5.15
N VAL A 122 -27.36 33.48 4.87
CA VAL A 122 -27.63 32.05 4.85
C VAL A 122 -26.44 31.29 5.42
N ASP A 123 -26.73 30.28 6.23
CA ASP A 123 -25.73 29.35 6.77
C ASP A 123 -25.46 28.26 5.74
N VAL A 124 -24.21 28.18 5.27
CA VAL A 124 -23.76 27.19 4.29
C VAL A 124 -22.73 26.24 4.89
N SER A 125 -22.63 25.05 4.30
CA SER A 125 -21.53 24.11 4.58
C SER A 125 -20.23 24.65 4.00
N VAL A 126 -19.17 24.74 4.81
CA VAL A 126 -17.83 25.18 4.36
C VAL A 126 -17.25 24.20 3.36
N PHE A 127 -17.48 22.90 3.57
CA PHE A 127 -17.02 21.83 2.71
C PHE A 127 -17.70 21.87 1.33
N GLU A 128 -19.03 21.86 1.29
CA GLU A 128 -19.79 21.86 0.02
C GLU A 128 -19.55 23.15 -0.76
N THR A 129 -19.51 24.30 -0.08
CA THR A 129 -19.24 25.59 -0.72
C THR A 129 -17.83 25.65 -1.29
N ASN A 130 -16.85 25.01 -0.64
CA ASN A 130 -15.49 24.93 -1.16
C ASN A 130 -15.43 24.06 -2.43
N ILE A 131 -15.87 22.81 -2.36
CA ILE A 131 -15.66 21.86 -3.45
C ILE A 131 -16.47 22.22 -4.70
N ARG A 132 -17.71 22.75 -4.53
CA ARG A 132 -18.60 23.08 -5.66
C ARG A 132 -18.50 24.51 -6.15
N VAL A 133 -18.58 25.48 -5.23
CA VAL A 133 -18.67 26.89 -5.61
C VAL A 133 -17.29 27.47 -5.84
N LEU A 134 -16.39 27.36 -4.86
CA LEU A 134 -15.02 27.83 -5.04
C LEU A 134 -14.30 27.01 -6.11
N GLY A 135 -14.46 25.68 -6.08
CA GLY A 135 -14.00 24.78 -7.13
C GLY A 135 -14.51 25.15 -8.51
N GLY A 136 -15.82 25.35 -8.69
CA GLY A 136 -16.43 25.71 -9.98
C GLY A 136 -16.02 27.09 -10.49
N LEU A 137 -15.87 28.09 -9.61
CA LEU A 137 -15.34 29.41 -9.99
C LEU A 137 -13.88 29.34 -10.45
N LEU A 138 -13.05 28.57 -9.75
CA LEU A 138 -11.64 28.38 -10.11
C LEU A 138 -11.49 27.56 -11.39
N GLY A 139 -12.25 26.47 -11.53
CA GLY A 139 -12.30 25.65 -12.75
C GLY A 139 -12.80 26.46 -13.95
N GLY A 140 -13.83 27.29 -13.76
CA GLY A 140 -14.31 28.25 -14.75
C GLY A 140 -13.25 29.30 -15.11
N HIS A 141 -12.55 29.87 -14.13
CA HIS A 141 -11.44 30.81 -14.37
C HIS A 141 -10.33 30.16 -15.21
N VAL A 142 -9.89 28.96 -14.82
CA VAL A 142 -8.89 28.17 -15.57
C VAL A 142 -9.36 27.88 -16.99
N SER A 143 -10.62 27.50 -17.16
CA SER A 143 -11.24 27.25 -18.47
C SER A 143 -11.24 28.50 -19.35
N VAL A 144 -11.52 29.68 -18.79
CA VAL A 144 -11.41 30.95 -19.51
C VAL A 144 -9.97 31.24 -19.94
N LEU A 145 -8.98 30.98 -19.07
CA LEU A 145 -7.57 31.18 -19.41
C LEU A 145 -7.14 30.24 -20.55
N ALA A 146 -7.52 28.96 -20.47
CA ALA A 146 -7.25 27.98 -21.51
C ALA A 146 -7.94 28.35 -22.83
N LEU A 147 -9.20 28.82 -22.79
CA LEU A 147 -9.92 29.27 -23.98
C LEU A 147 -9.23 30.46 -24.65
N LYS A 148 -8.69 31.41 -23.88
CA LYS A 148 -7.93 32.54 -24.43
C LYS A 148 -6.61 32.11 -25.08
N GLU A 149 -5.97 31.08 -24.56
CA GLU A 149 -4.77 30.51 -25.18
C GLU A 149 -5.10 29.79 -26.48
N TYR A 150 -6.22 29.06 -26.51
CA TYR A 150 -6.73 28.34 -27.68
C TYR A 150 -7.26 29.28 -28.78
N ASP A 151 -8.07 30.27 -28.41
CA ASP A 151 -8.64 31.30 -29.29
C ASP A 151 -8.58 32.68 -28.62
N PRO A 152 -7.54 33.49 -28.88
CA PRO A 152 -7.36 34.80 -28.28
C PRO A 152 -8.45 35.83 -28.59
N SER A 153 -9.29 35.58 -29.60
CA SER A 153 -10.37 36.49 -29.98
C SER A 153 -11.61 36.35 -29.10
N ARG A 154 -11.84 35.15 -28.54
CA ARG A 154 -12.96 34.85 -27.67
C ARG A 154 -12.75 35.38 -26.26
N ILE A 155 -13.85 35.73 -25.60
CA ILE A 155 -13.90 36.16 -24.20
C ILE A 155 -12.87 37.26 -23.83
N SER A 156 -12.53 38.12 -24.80
CA SER A 156 -11.51 39.16 -24.67
C SER A 156 -11.87 40.23 -23.62
N TRP A 157 -13.15 40.34 -23.28
CA TRP A 157 -13.70 41.20 -22.23
C TRP A 157 -13.40 40.70 -20.81
N TYR A 158 -13.05 39.43 -20.64
CA TYR A 158 -12.77 38.87 -19.31
C TYR A 158 -11.48 39.45 -18.73
N ARG A 159 -11.54 39.87 -17.47
CA ARG A 159 -10.47 40.54 -16.72
C ARG A 159 -10.14 39.87 -15.39
N GLY A 160 -10.71 38.70 -15.10
CA GLY A 160 -10.50 37.98 -13.84
C GLY A 160 -11.72 37.93 -12.93
N GLN A 161 -12.91 38.30 -13.42
CA GLN A 161 -14.11 38.45 -12.58
C GLN A 161 -14.46 37.18 -11.77
N LEU A 162 -14.32 35.97 -12.36
CA LEU A 162 -14.56 34.73 -11.60
C LEU A 162 -13.52 34.51 -10.49
N LEU A 163 -12.27 34.96 -10.69
CA LEU A 163 -11.25 34.91 -9.65
C LEU A 163 -11.56 35.93 -8.54
N ASP A 164 -12.03 37.14 -8.89
CA ASP A 164 -12.46 38.14 -7.91
C ASP A 164 -13.61 37.60 -7.04
N MET A 165 -14.57 36.92 -7.67
CA MET A 165 -15.66 36.22 -7.00
C MET A 165 -15.16 35.07 -6.11
N ALA A 166 -14.18 34.30 -6.58
CA ALA A 166 -13.55 33.22 -5.79
C ALA A 166 -12.81 33.78 -4.56
N VAL A 167 -12.17 34.94 -4.68
CA VAL A 167 -11.51 35.65 -3.55
C VAL A 167 -12.54 36.18 -2.55
N ASP A 168 -13.67 36.75 -3.00
CA ASP A 168 -14.76 37.17 -2.13
C ASP A 168 -15.31 35.98 -1.32
N LEU A 169 -15.61 34.87 -2.00
CA LEU A 169 -16.09 33.65 -1.35
C LEU A 169 -15.07 33.07 -0.38
N GLY A 170 -13.82 32.90 -0.80
CA GLY A 170 -12.74 32.41 0.04
C GLY A 170 -12.57 33.25 1.31
N SER A 171 -12.63 34.58 1.18
CA SER A 171 -12.56 35.52 2.31
C SER A 171 -13.71 35.33 3.30
N ARG A 172 -14.92 35.03 2.82
CA ARG A 172 -16.10 34.73 3.66
C ARG A 172 -15.98 33.39 4.39
N LEU A 173 -15.23 32.43 3.84
CA LEU A 173 -15.00 31.12 4.45
C LEU A 173 -13.85 31.12 5.49
N LEU A 174 -12.87 32.02 5.36
CA LEU A 174 -11.72 32.11 6.28
C LEU A 174 -12.08 32.15 7.77
N PRO A 175 -13.12 32.88 8.24
CA PRO A 175 -13.49 32.90 9.65
C PRO A 175 -13.86 31.52 10.21
N ALA A 176 -14.23 30.55 9.38
CA ALA A 176 -14.52 29.19 9.83
C ALA A 176 -13.29 28.51 10.45
N PHE A 177 -12.08 28.89 10.06
CA PHE A 177 -10.82 28.35 10.59
C PHE A 177 -10.44 28.93 11.97
N ASN A 178 -11.20 29.92 12.48
CA ASN A 178 -10.95 30.55 13.78
C ASN A 178 -11.40 29.64 14.94
N THR A 179 -10.75 28.49 15.06
CA THR A 179 -10.95 27.49 16.11
C THR A 179 -9.65 27.28 16.88
N SER A 180 -9.73 26.65 18.06
CA SER A 180 -8.53 26.38 18.87
C SER A 180 -7.54 25.43 18.18
N THR A 181 -8.00 24.63 17.22
CA THR A 181 -7.18 23.65 16.50
C THR A 181 -6.76 24.11 15.10
N GLY A 182 -7.43 25.13 14.55
CA GLY A 182 -7.32 25.52 13.14
C GLY A 182 -8.13 24.64 12.18
N LEU A 183 -8.89 23.65 12.67
CA LEU A 183 -9.88 22.95 11.86
C LEU A 183 -11.08 23.86 11.60
N PRO A 184 -11.62 23.89 10.39
CA PRO A 184 -12.76 24.74 10.07
C PRO A 184 -14.04 24.24 10.76
N PHE A 185 -14.84 25.18 11.26
CA PHE A 185 -16.24 24.90 11.59
C PHE A 185 -16.95 24.31 10.36
N PRO A 186 -17.88 23.37 10.55
CA PRO A 186 -18.59 22.73 9.43
C PRO A 186 -19.47 23.71 8.65
N ARG A 187 -19.93 24.80 9.30
CA ARG A 187 -20.86 25.77 8.71
C ARG A 187 -20.50 27.21 9.06
N ILE A 188 -20.82 28.10 8.14
CA ILE A 188 -20.63 29.54 8.29
C ILE A 188 -21.74 30.32 7.59
N ASN A 189 -22.11 31.46 8.17
CA ASN A 189 -23.03 32.40 7.53
C ASN A 189 -22.27 33.28 6.52
N LEU A 190 -22.68 33.29 5.24
CA LEU A 190 -21.94 33.97 4.17
C LEU A 190 -21.89 35.50 4.30
N ARG A 191 -22.93 36.14 4.84
CA ARG A 191 -22.98 37.59 5.06
C ARG A 191 -22.22 38.02 6.31
N THR A 192 -22.48 37.36 7.43
CA THR A 192 -21.97 37.80 8.74
C THR A 192 -20.61 37.22 9.08
N GLY A 193 -20.15 36.18 8.38
CA GLY A 193 -18.91 35.45 8.68
C GLY A 193 -18.94 34.74 10.02
N LYS A 194 -20.12 34.59 10.64
CA LYS A 194 -20.28 33.92 11.93
C LYS A 194 -20.34 32.41 11.73
N PRO A 195 -19.44 31.63 12.32
CA PRO A 195 -19.54 30.18 12.31
C PRO A 195 -20.75 29.69 13.11
N SER A 196 -21.31 28.56 12.71
CA SER A 196 -22.38 27.87 13.45
C SER A 196 -21.88 27.39 14.81
N PRO A 197 -22.74 27.30 15.85
CA PRO A 197 -22.37 26.73 17.15
C PRO A 197 -22.02 25.23 17.09
N LEU A 198 -22.21 24.56 15.94
CA LEU A 198 -21.83 23.16 15.77
C LEU A 198 -20.30 23.02 15.73
N VAL A 199 -19.74 22.42 16.78
CA VAL A 199 -18.29 22.20 16.96
C VAL A 199 -17.78 20.87 16.37
N GLN A 200 -18.65 20.09 15.75
CA GLN A 200 -18.35 18.76 15.23
C GLN A 200 -18.26 18.83 13.71
N THR A 201 -17.10 18.48 13.16
CA THR A 201 -16.86 18.44 11.71
C THR A 201 -16.43 17.05 11.27
N CYS A 202 -16.72 16.68 10.03
CA CYS A 202 -16.25 15.42 9.48
C CYS A 202 -14.79 15.52 8.99
N THR A 203 -14.10 14.39 8.87
CA THR A 203 -12.69 14.37 8.42
C THR A 203 -12.55 14.86 6.99
N ALA A 204 -13.45 14.44 6.09
CA ALA A 204 -13.54 14.98 4.74
C ALA A 204 -13.81 16.49 4.76
N CYS A 205 -14.76 16.93 5.58
CA CYS A 205 -15.18 18.33 5.70
C CYS A 205 -14.02 19.28 6.06
N ALA A 206 -13.13 18.84 6.96
CA ALA A 206 -11.95 19.61 7.37
C ALA A 206 -10.71 19.34 6.50
N GLY A 207 -10.68 18.22 5.78
CA GLY A 207 -9.53 17.73 5.03
C GLY A 207 -9.52 18.08 3.54
N THR A 208 -10.68 18.38 2.97
CA THR A 208 -10.88 18.53 1.52
C THR A 208 -11.05 20.00 1.14
N LEU A 209 -10.04 20.81 1.49
CA LEU A 209 -10.01 22.25 1.19
C LEU A 209 -8.72 22.66 0.46
N ILE A 210 -7.70 21.80 0.49
CA ILE A 210 -6.34 22.17 0.07
C ILE A 210 -6.20 22.44 -1.42
N LEU A 211 -6.96 21.76 -2.28
CA LEU A 211 -6.80 21.91 -3.74
C LEU A 211 -7.29 23.29 -4.17
N GLU A 212 -8.51 23.66 -3.75
CA GLU A 212 -9.16 24.93 -4.08
C GLU A 212 -8.48 26.09 -3.37
N PHE A 213 -8.15 25.97 -2.08
CA PHE A 213 -7.49 27.04 -1.34
C PHE A 213 -6.05 27.26 -1.83
N ALA A 214 -5.33 26.20 -2.21
CA ALA A 214 -4.02 26.37 -2.82
C ALA A 214 -4.13 27.04 -4.19
N ALA A 215 -5.05 26.60 -5.06
CA ALA A 215 -5.29 27.26 -6.34
C ALA A 215 -5.66 28.75 -6.16
N LEU A 216 -6.56 29.07 -5.22
CA LEU A 216 -6.95 30.44 -4.89
C LEU A 216 -5.75 31.28 -4.45
N SER A 217 -4.90 30.76 -3.55
CA SER A 217 -3.67 31.44 -3.13
C SER A 217 -2.71 31.71 -4.30
N ARG A 218 -2.57 30.76 -5.23
CA ARG A 218 -1.63 30.86 -6.35
C ARG A 218 -2.12 31.82 -7.42
N PHE A 219 -3.43 31.91 -7.64
CA PHE A 219 -4.03 32.84 -8.59
C PHE A 219 -4.18 34.26 -8.04
N SER A 220 -4.59 34.40 -6.77
CA SER A 220 -4.77 35.71 -6.12
C SER A 220 -3.46 36.34 -5.63
N GLY A 221 -2.44 35.51 -5.36
CA GLY A 221 -1.19 35.94 -4.72
C GLY A 221 -1.27 36.07 -3.19
N ASP A 222 -2.41 35.73 -2.56
CA ASP A 222 -2.56 35.73 -1.10
C ASP A 222 -2.33 34.33 -0.52
N PRO A 223 -1.24 34.08 0.25
CA PRO A 223 -0.93 32.76 0.78
C PRO A 223 -1.85 32.30 1.92
N VAL A 224 -2.74 33.15 2.43
CA VAL A 224 -3.56 32.83 3.61
C VAL A 224 -4.42 31.58 3.40
N TYR A 225 -4.99 31.41 2.21
CA TYR A 225 -5.88 30.28 1.90
C TYR A 225 -5.11 28.95 1.97
N GLU A 226 -4.05 28.78 1.18
CA GLU A 226 -3.21 27.57 1.19
C GLU A 226 -2.69 27.26 2.60
N MET A 227 -2.26 28.30 3.34
CA MET A 227 -1.75 28.16 4.69
C MET A 227 -2.81 27.59 5.65
N MET A 228 -4.03 28.12 5.64
CA MET A 228 -5.11 27.65 6.52
C MET A 228 -5.49 26.20 6.22
N ALA A 229 -5.68 25.86 4.94
CA ALA A 229 -6.02 24.49 4.53
C ALA A 229 -4.89 23.48 4.83
N SER A 230 -3.63 23.86 4.60
CA SER A 230 -2.47 23.01 4.91
C SER A 230 -2.28 22.77 6.41
N ASN A 231 -2.58 23.78 7.23
CA ASN A 231 -2.58 23.66 8.69
C ASN A 231 -3.66 22.69 9.17
N ALA A 232 -4.88 22.77 8.64
CA ALA A 232 -5.97 21.84 8.96
C ALA A 232 -5.59 20.39 8.63
N LEU A 233 -5.05 20.13 7.43
CA LEU A 233 -4.53 18.81 7.05
C LEU A 233 -3.42 18.31 7.96
N SER A 234 -2.51 19.21 8.36
CA SER A 234 -1.41 18.89 9.27
C SER A 234 -1.89 18.59 10.68
N TYR A 235 -2.99 19.21 11.12
CA TYR A 235 -3.63 18.90 12.39
C TYR A 235 -4.32 17.52 12.34
N LEU A 236 -5.14 17.25 11.32
CA LEU A 236 -5.78 15.93 11.13
C LEU A 236 -4.75 14.78 11.10
N TRP A 237 -3.62 15.00 10.42
CA TRP A 237 -2.51 14.05 10.41
C TRP A 237 -1.96 13.74 11.81
N GLN A 238 -1.88 14.74 12.71
CA GLN A 238 -1.43 14.55 14.08
C GLN A 238 -2.45 13.81 14.95
N GLN A 239 -3.74 13.93 14.61
CA GLN A 239 -4.84 13.30 15.35
C GLN A 239 -5.06 11.83 15.01
N ARG A 240 -4.42 11.30 13.96
CA ARG A 240 -4.52 9.87 13.62
C ARG A 240 -4.14 8.99 14.82
N ASN A 241 -4.73 7.80 14.88
CA ASN A 241 -4.37 6.84 15.91
C ASN A 241 -2.92 6.37 15.73
N ARG A 242 -2.08 6.49 16.76
CA ARG A 242 -0.64 6.16 16.66
C ARG A 242 -0.34 4.68 16.39
N TYR A 243 -1.28 3.78 16.65
CA TYR A 243 -1.09 2.34 16.47
C TYR A 243 -1.62 1.84 15.12
N SER A 244 -2.75 2.36 14.68
CA SER A 244 -3.38 1.94 13.42
C SER A 244 -3.12 2.89 12.26
N ASP A 245 -2.60 4.09 12.50
CA ASP A 245 -2.52 5.22 11.57
C ASP A 245 -3.88 5.69 11.02
N LEU A 246 -5.00 5.11 11.45
CA LEU A 246 -6.34 5.48 11.01
C LEU A 246 -6.84 6.79 11.63
N VAL A 247 -7.79 7.44 10.96
CA VAL A 247 -8.53 8.63 11.43
C VAL A 247 -10.00 8.29 11.68
N GLY A 248 -10.65 9.03 12.57
CA GLY A 248 -12.09 8.90 12.81
C GLY A 248 -12.92 9.60 11.73
N THR A 249 -14.23 9.42 11.74
CA THR A 249 -15.15 10.11 10.81
C THR A 249 -15.43 11.55 11.24
N GLU A 250 -15.54 11.82 12.55
CA GLU A 250 -15.93 13.14 13.05
C GLU A 250 -15.09 13.59 14.25
N ILE A 251 -14.69 14.85 14.23
CA ILE A 251 -13.77 15.46 15.18
C ILE A 251 -14.32 16.77 15.74
N ASN A 252 -14.03 17.05 17.00
CA ASN A 252 -14.34 18.33 17.63
C ASN A 252 -13.31 19.39 17.20
N VAL A 253 -13.76 20.49 16.61
CA VAL A 253 -12.90 21.55 16.07
C VAL A 253 -12.16 22.37 17.13
N ASN A 254 -12.59 22.30 18.40
CA ASN A 254 -11.95 23.05 19.49
C ASN A 254 -11.08 22.15 20.37
N SER A 255 -11.56 20.97 20.76
CA SER A 255 -10.79 20.05 21.61
C SER A 255 -9.85 19.15 20.82
N GLY A 256 -10.10 18.91 19.53
CA GLY A 256 -9.39 17.94 18.71
C GLY A 256 -9.76 16.48 18.99
N GLU A 257 -10.73 16.23 19.87
CA GLU A 257 -11.15 14.87 20.20
C GLU A 257 -12.04 14.26 19.12
N TRP A 258 -11.77 13.00 18.78
CA TRP A 258 -12.62 12.21 17.89
C TRP A 258 -13.97 11.90 18.55
N ILE A 259 -15.04 12.45 17.99
CA ILE A 259 -16.44 12.24 18.41
C ILE A 259 -16.94 10.90 17.86
N ARG A 260 -16.80 10.68 16.55
CA ARG A 260 -17.03 9.38 15.91
C ARG A 260 -15.71 8.77 15.49
N ARG A 261 -15.39 7.62 16.07
CA ARG A 261 -14.13 6.88 15.92
C ARG A 261 -14.21 5.74 14.90
N GLU A 262 -15.29 5.70 14.15
CA GLU A 262 -15.43 4.85 12.97
C GLU A 262 -14.41 5.33 11.92
N SER A 263 -13.84 4.40 11.18
CA SER A 263 -12.85 4.65 10.14
C SER A 263 -13.18 3.78 8.94
N GLY A 264 -13.06 4.33 7.75
CA GLY A 264 -13.44 3.69 6.50
C GLY A 264 -12.95 4.52 5.32
N VAL A 265 -13.21 4.01 4.12
CA VAL A 265 -12.99 4.78 2.88
C VAL A 265 -14.26 5.48 2.41
N GLY A 266 -15.41 5.29 3.07
CA GLY A 266 -16.69 5.88 2.65
C GLY A 266 -16.99 7.25 3.24
N ALA A 267 -18.28 7.57 3.20
CA ALA A 267 -18.85 8.85 3.59
C ALA A 267 -18.23 9.46 4.87
N GLY A 268 -17.75 10.70 4.74
CA GLY A 268 -17.22 11.52 5.84
C GLY A 268 -15.71 11.40 6.05
N ILE A 269 -15.02 10.54 5.30
CA ILE A 269 -13.55 10.43 5.29
C ILE A 269 -13.01 10.41 3.86
N ASP A 270 -13.65 9.68 2.94
CA ASP A 270 -13.40 9.64 1.48
C ASP A 270 -12.38 10.66 0.92
N SER A 271 -12.83 11.88 0.65
CA SER A 271 -12.13 12.94 -0.06
C SER A 271 -10.94 13.54 0.71
N TYR A 272 -10.79 13.25 2.01
CA TYR A 272 -9.56 13.56 2.75
C TYR A 272 -8.38 12.76 2.18
N TYR A 273 -8.58 11.46 1.92
CA TYR A 273 -7.52 10.63 1.33
C TYR A 273 -7.22 11.04 -0.11
N GLU A 274 -8.26 11.36 -0.86
CA GLU A 274 -8.15 11.87 -2.22
C GLU A 274 -7.34 13.18 -2.26
N SER A 275 -7.68 14.13 -1.39
CA SER A 275 -6.99 15.41 -1.28
C SER A 275 -5.50 15.26 -0.96
N LEU A 276 -5.12 14.27 -0.15
CA LEU A 276 -3.70 14.02 0.11
C LEU A 276 -2.95 13.57 -1.16
N LEU A 277 -3.50 12.61 -1.92
CA LEU A 277 -2.83 12.17 -3.14
C LEU A 277 -2.88 13.25 -4.24
N LYS A 278 -4.03 13.91 -4.39
CA LYS A 278 -4.22 14.94 -5.41
C LYS A 278 -3.41 16.21 -5.11
N ALA A 279 -3.26 16.59 -3.83
CA ALA A 279 -2.41 17.73 -3.44
C ALA A 279 -0.92 17.44 -3.69
N TYR A 280 -0.46 16.20 -3.52
CA TYR A 280 0.91 15.84 -3.90
C TYR A 280 1.17 16.16 -5.36
N GLY A 281 0.29 15.76 -6.26
CA GLY A 281 0.57 16.00 -7.66
C GLY A 281 0.22 17.41 -8.14
N LEU A 282 -0.71 18.14 -7.49
CA LEU A 282 -0.97 19.55 -7.77
C LEU A 282 0.17 20.46 -7.29
N LEU A 283 0.69 20.23 -6.07
CA LEU A 283 1.65 21.11 -5.41
C LEU A 283 3.10 20.60 -5.49
N GLY A 284 3.29 19.31 -5.77
CA GLY A 284 4.59 18.65 -5.82
C GLY A 284 5.24 18.41 -4.45
N ASP A 285 4.52 18.58 -3.35
CA ASP A 285 5.07 18.41 -1.99
C ASP A 285 4.96 16.94 -1.53
N PRO A 286 6.09 16.24 -1.32
CA PRO A 286 6.11 14.83 -0.94
C PRO A 286 5.48 14.56 0.42
N VAL A 287 5.24 15.57 1.27
CA VAL A 287 4.55 15.38 2.55
C VAL A 287 3.15 14.79 2.35
N TYR A 288 2.41 15.23 1.33
CA TYR A 288 1.06 14.76 1.10
C TYR A 288 1.05 13.30 0.62
N LEU A 289 2.00 12.94 -0.26
CA LEU A 289 2.16 11.55 -0.70
C LEU A 289 2.52 10.63 0.46
N HIS A 290 3.43 11.06 1.34
CA HIS A 290 3.80 10.27 2.52
C HIS A 290 2.58 10.03 3.41
N ARG A 291 1.80 11.08 3.71
CA ARG A 291 0.58 10.96 4.53
C ARG A 291 -0.43 10.02 3.90
N PHE A 292 -0.66 10.15 2.58
CA PHE A 292 -1.54 9.26 1.84
C PHE A 292 -1.07 7.81 1.90
N GLN A 293 0.20 7.52 1.62
CA GLN A 293 0.75 6.16 1.62
C GLN A 293 0.69 5.49 2.99
N THR A 294 0.87 6.27 4.07
CA THR A 294 0.70 5.77 5.44
C THR A 294 -0.75 5.35 5.68
N HIS A 295 -1.72 6.20 5.34
CA HIS A 295 -3.14 5.88 5.48
C HIS A 295 -3.55 4.71 4.58
N TYR A 296 -3.10 4.69 3.33
CA TYR A 296 -3.35 3.61 2.37
C TYR A 296 -2.89 2.25 2.92
N SER A 297 -1.67 2.20 3.46
CA SER A 297 -1.12 0.97 4.05
C SER A 297 -1.92 0.50 5.27
N ALA A 298 -2.46 1.44 6.06
CA ALA A 298 -3.32 1.13 7.20
C ALA A 298 -4.69 0.60 6.75
N ILE A 299 -5.31 1.25 5.76
CA ILE A 299 -6.59 0.84 5.18
C ILE A 299 -6.48 -0.56 4.58
N GLU A 300 -5.46 -0.81 3.75
CA GLU A 300 -5.20 -2.14 3.18
C GLU A 300 -4.96 -3.20 4.25
N ARG A 301 -4.34 -2.85 5.38
CA ARG A 301 -4.06 -3.78 6.48
C ARG A 301 -5.29 -4.14 7.32
N TYR A 302 -6.14 -3.15 7.61
CA TYR A 302 -7.22 -3.30 8.59
C TYR A 302 -8.60 -3.41 7.96
N MET A 303 -8.79 -2.81 6.80
CA MET A 303 -10.06 -2.81 6.07
C MET A 303 -10.01 -3.81 4.91
N GLY A 304 -8.88 -3.83 4.17
CA GLY A 304 -8.52 -4.85 3.20
C GLY A 304 -8.20 -6.18 3.90
N GLY A 305 -8.87 -7.26 3.52
CA GLY A 305 -8.82 -8.51 4.29
C GLY A 305 -7.80 -9.54 3.75
N PRO A 306 -7.00 -10.19 4.61
CA PRO A 306 -6.37 -11.49 4.34
C PRO A 306 -7.18 -12.70 4.87
N GLY A 307 -8.45 -12.52 5.27
CA GLY A 307 -9.17 -13.50 6.12
C GLY A 307 -10.55 -13.99 5.66
N THR A 308 -11.16 -13.44 4.61
CA THR A 308 -12.49 -13.86 4.16
C THR A 308 -12.40 -14.59 2.83
N LYS A 309 -12.46 -15.93 2.86
CA LYS A 309 -12.61 -16.78 1.65
C LYS A 309 -13.86 -16.44 0.80
N ALA A 310 -14.69 -15.50 1.25
CA ALA A 310 -15.89 -15.04 0.56
C ALA A 310 -15.68 -13.74 -0.25
N PHE A 311 -14.82 -12.79 0.15
CA PHE A 311 -14.55 -11.54 -0.60
C PHE A 311 -13.27 -10.85 -0.08
N PRO A 312 -12.15 -10.81 -0.84
CA PRO A 312 -10.91 -10.17 -0.42
C PRO A 312 -10.93 -8.63 -0.44
N PHE A 313 -11.97 -8.00 -1.01
CA PHE A 313 -11.99 -6.59 -1.41
C PHE A 313 -13.15 -5.78 -0.78
N SER A 314 -13.71 -6.25 0.34
CA SER A 314 -14.77 -5.55 1.06
C SER A 314 -14.18 -4.56 2.07
N PHE A 315 -14.15 -3.26 1.74
CA PHE A 315 -13.62 -2.19 2.60
C PHE A 315 -14.61 -1.79 3.70
N LEU A 316 -15.01 -2.75 4.54
CA LEU A 316 -15.90 -2.49 5.65
C LEU A 316 -15.23 -1.60 6.72
N SER A 317 -15.98 -0.63 7.23
CA SER A 317 -15.49 0.28 8.26
C SER A 317 -15.12 -0.45 9.56
N VAL A 318 -14.07 0.05 10.23
CA VAL A 318 -13.54 -0.44 11.50
C VAL A 318 -13.46 0.68 12.53
N PHE A 319 -13.25 0.36 13.80
CA PHE A 319 -12.92 1.39 14.79
C PHE A 319 -11.43 1.77 14.72
N MET A 320 -11.12 3.07 14.63
CA MET A 320 -9.74 3.55 14.51
C MET A 320 -8.83 3.10 15.67
N HIS A 321 -9.39 2.89 16.86
CA HIS A 321 -8.67 2.52 18.09
C HIS A 321 -8.68 1.00 18.35
N LYS A 322 -9.50 0.25 17.60
CA LYS A 322 -9.65 -1.20 17.68
C LYS A 322 -9.90 -1.74 16.26
N PRO A 323 -8.90 -1.68 15.37
CA PRO A 323 -9.12 -1.97 13.96
C PRO A 323 -9.44 -3.45 13.66
N SER A 324 -9.36 -4.33 14.65
CA SER A 324 -9.84 -5.72 14.57
C SER A 324 -11.37 -5.85 14.65
N GLU A 325 -12.07 -4.83 15.15
CA GLU A 325 -13.52 -4.81 15.30
C GLU A 325 -14.15 -4.03 14.14
N ARG A 326 -15.07 -4.67 13.39
CA ARG A 326 -15.88 -4.01 12.36
C ARG A 326 -16.93 -3.13 13.04
N CYS A 327 -17.11 -1.90 12.57
CA CYS A 327 -18.16 -1.00 13.06
C CYS A 327 -19.41 -0.99 12.16
N ARG A 328 -19.25 -1.34 10.88
CA ARG A 328 -20.36 -1.44 9.91
C ARG A 328 -20.30 -2.76 9.15
N PHE A 329 -21.47 -3.20 8.69
CA PHE A 329 -21.66 -4.44 7.90
C PHE A 329 -22.13 -4.16 6.47
N TYR A 330 -22.12 -2.90 6.05
CA TYR A 330 -22.47 -2.43 4.70
C TYR A 330 -21.35 -1.53 4.16
N MET A 331 -21.32 -1.36 2.84
CA MET A 331 -20.51 -0.39 2.11
C MET A 331 -21.44 0.63 1.48
N ASP A 332 -21.09 1.90 1.57
CA ASP A 332 -21.79 2.99 0.89
C ASP A 332 -21.26 3.21 -0.54
N ALA A 333 -22.10 3.75 -1.42
CA ALA A 333 -21.80 3.97 -2.83
C ALA A 333 -20.65 4.96 -3.05
N LEU A 334 -20.44 5.91 -2.12
CA LEU A 334 -19.37 6.89 -2.22
C LEU A 334 -17.99 6.22 -2.19
N GLN A 335 -17.86 5.03 -1.60
CA GLN A 335 -16.61 4.23 -1.64
C GLN A 335 -16.18 3.86 -3.06
N ALA A 336 -17.05 4.01 -4.06
CA ALA A 336 -16.74 3.71 -5.44
C ALA A 336 -15.67 4.63 -6.08
N PHE A 337 -15.22 5.70 -5.40
CA PHE A 337 -14.07 6.52 -5.85
C PHE A 337 -12.73 5.83 -5.55
N TRP A 338 -12.69 4.94 -4.55
CA TRP A 338 -11.46 4.34 -4.04
C TRP A 338 -10.67 3.56 -5.11
N PRO A 339 -11.30 2.76 -6.00
CA PRO A 339 -10.59 2.13 -7.13
C PRO A 339 -9.88 3.14 -8.04
N GLY A 340 -10.47 4.30 -8.27
CA GLY A 340 -9.85 5.41 -8.99
C GLY A 340 -8.57 5.87 -8.30
N LEU A 341 -8.63 6.06 -6.98
CA LEU A 341 -7.48 6.45 -6.16
C LEU A 341 -6.39 5.36 -6.12
N GLN A 342 -6.78 4.08 -6.01
CA GLN A 342 -5.89 2.92 -6.12
C GLN A 342 -5.17 2.91 -7.48
N THR A 343 -5.87 3.24 -8.55
CA THR A 343 -5.31 3.36 -9.90
C THR A 343 -4.27 4.46 -9.98
N ILE A 344 -4.56 5.66 -9.45
CA ILE A 344 -3.64 6.79 -9.42
C ILE A 344 -2.38 6.47 -8.59
N ASN A 345 -2.55 5.77 -7.46
CA ASN A 345 -1.45 5.30 -6.62
C ASN A 345 -0.58 4.22 -7.30
N GLY A 346 -1.11 3.55 -8.33
CA GLY A 346 -0.43 2.50 -9.08
C GLY A 346 -0.78 1.07 -8.64
N ASP A 347 -1.73 0.90 -7.72
CA ASP A 347 -2.24 -0.40 -7.28
C ASP A 347 -3.41 -0.87 -8.17
N VAL A 348 -3.09 -1.08 -9.45
CA VAL A 348 -4.09 -1.40 -10.49
C VAL A 348 -4.79 -2.72 -10.21
N SER A 349 -4.12 -3.70 -9.60
CA SER A 349 -4.72 -5.01 -9.32
C SER A 349 -5.81 -4.94 -8.25
N ALA A 350 -5.58 -4.19 -7.16
CA ALA A 350 -6.60 -3.95 -6.15
C ALA A 350 -7.76 -3.13 -6.73
N ALA A 351 -7.44 -2.09 -7.52
CA ALA A 351 -8.43 -1.26 -8.19
C ALA A 351 -9.38 -2.06 -9.09
N VAL A 352 -8.83 -2.92 -9.97
CA VAL A 352 -9.62 -3.78 -10.87
C VAL A 352 -10.56 -4.69 -10.08
N ALA A 353 -10.08 -5.28 -8.98
CA ALA A 353 -10.88 -6.21 -8.19
C ALA A 353 -12.02 -5.51 -7.45
N HIS A 354 -11.74 -4.35 -6.84
CA HIS A 354 -12.74 -3.58 -6.11
C HIS A 354 -13.78 -2.97 -7.06
N HIS A 355 -13.34 -2.39 -8.18
CA HIS A 355 -14.24 -1.86 -9.22
C HIS A 355 -15.14 -2.94 -9.81
N GLU A 356 -14.61 -4.12 -10.13
CA GLU A 356 -15.41 -5.24 -10.65
C GLU A 356 -16.52 -5.63 -9.67
N MET A 357 -16.21 -5.70 -8.36
CA MET A 357 -17.21 -5.98 -7.34
C MET A 357 -18.34 -4.94 -7.34
N LEU A 358 -18.02 -3.66 -7.37
CA LEU A 358 -19.01 -2.57 -7.41
C LEU A 358 -19.86 -2.63 -8.69
N PHE A 359 -19.23 -2.88 -9.84
CA PHE A 359 -19.94 -3.04 -11.10
C PHE A 359 -20.87 -4.27 -11.09
N MET A 360 -20.51 -5.34 -10.39
CA MET A 360 -21.37 -6.52 -10.25
C MET A 360 -22.62 -6.24 -9.42
N VAL A 361 -22.51 -5.42 -8.36
CA VAL A 361 -23.67 -4.93 -7.59
C VAL A 361 -24.58 -4.09 -8.50
N HIS A 362 -24.00 -3.17 -9.26
CA HIS A 362 -24.76 -2.39 -10.25
C HIS A 362 -25.48 -3.29 -11.26
N LYS A 363 -24.80 -4.28 -11.86
CA LYS A 363 -25.42 -5.22 -12.80
C LYS A 363 -26.48 -6.12 -12.16
N GLU A 364 -26.47 -6.28 -10.84
CA GLU A 364 -27.49 -7.06 -10.12
C GLU A 364 -28.81 -6.31 -10.02
N HIS A 365 -28.72 -5.04 -9.61
CA HIS A 365 -29.89 -4.23 -9.24
C HIS A 365 -30.27 -3.22 -10.32
N GLY A 366 -29.53 -3.15 -11.42
CA GLY A 366 -29.69 -2.17 -12.51
C GLY A 366 -29.09 -0.80 -12.20
N LEU A 367 -29.04 -0.41 -10.93
CA LEU A 367 -28.38 0.78 -10.42
C LEU A 367 -27.54 0.40 -9.19
N LEU A 368 -26.51 1.18 -8.88
CA LEU A 368 -25.72 0.95 -7.66
C LEU A 368 -26.50 1.52 -6.45
N PRO A 369 -26.99 0.71 -5.50
CA PRO A 369 -27.66 1.24 -4.31
C PRO A 369 -26.73 2.14 -3.49
N GLU A 370 -27.26 3.15 -2.80
CA GLU A 370 -26.45 4.02 -1.92
C GLU A 370 -25.72 3.22 -0.83
N ALA A 371 -26.26 2.08 -0.40
CA ALA A 371 -25.49 1.14 0.41
C ALA A 371 -25.88 -0.31 0.13
N PHE A 372 -24.91 -1.21 0.24
CA PHE A 372 -25.08 -2.65 0.04
C PHE A 372 -24.25 -3.47 1.02
N THR A 373 -24.70 -4.69 1.30
CA THR A 373 -24.02 -5.61 2.22
C THR A 373 -22.89 -6.37 1.52
N THR A 374 -22.10 -7.13 2.27
CA THR A 374 -21.07 -8.02 1.70
C THR A 374 -21.63 -9.09 0.78
N ASP A 375 -22.90 -9.42 0.91
CA ASP A 375 -23.59 -10.39 0.06
C ASP A 375 -24.15 -9.76 -1.23
N MET A 376 -23.83 -8.48 -1.48
CA MET A 376 -24.30 -7.66 -2.62
C MET A 376 -25.79 -7.29 -2.54
N ASP A 377 -26.44 -7.51 -1.40
CA ASP A 377 -27.84 -7.13 -1.18
C ASP A 377 -27.99 -5.64 -0.87
N ILE A 378 -29.13 -5.08 -1.27
CA ILE A 378 -29.48 -3.69 -1.04
C ILE A 378 -29.64 -3.43 0.47
N TYR A 379 -28.86 -2.49 1.00
CA TYR A 379 -29.02 -1.98 2.37
C TYR A 379 -29.79 -0.67 2.38
N TRP A 380 -29.37 0.30 1.56
CA TRP A 380 -30.10 1.54 1.30
C TRP A 380 -30.46 1.63 -0.18
N PRO A 381 -31.76 1.71 -0.50
CA PRO A 381 -32.24 1.46 -1.86
C PRO A 381 -32.21 2.70 -2.76
N TYR A 382 -31.95 3.89 -2.24
CA TYR A 382 -31.96 5.10 -3.06
C TYR A 382 -30.70 5.19 -3.93
N TYR A 383 -30.79 5.89 -5.06
CA TYR A 383 -29.72 6.16 -6.01
C TYR A 383 -29.78 7.62 -6.46
N LEU A 384 -28.72 8.37 -6.18
CA LEU A 384 -28.67 9.82 -6.38
C LEU A 384 -27.88 10.23 -7.64
N ILE A 385 -27.69 9.32 -8.61
CA ILE A 385 -26.92 9.59 -9.84
C ILE A 385 -25.45 9.94 -9.50
N ARG A 386 -24.93 9.23 -8.49
CA ARG A 386 -23.59 9.32 -7.91
C ARG A 386 -22.46 9.10 -8.95
N PRO A 387 -21.43 9.98 -9.03
CA PRO A 387 -20.39 9.93 -10.06
C PRO A 387 -19.26 8.93 -9.79
N GLU A 388 -19.09 8.46 -8.56
CA GLU A 388 -17.86 7.83 -8.08
C GLU A 388 -17.51 6.55 -8.85
N LEU A 389 -18.53 5.76 -9.25
CA LEU A 389 -18.31 4.56 -10.05
C LEU A 389 -17.85 4.88 -11.49
N VAL A 390 -18.39 5.94 -12.11
CA VAL A 390 -17.95 6.36 -13.46
C VAL A 390 -16.59 7.06 -13.41
N GLU A 391 -16.29 7.81 -12.35
CA GLU A 391 -14.95 8.36 -12.10
C GLU A 391 -13.90 7.24 -12.06
N SER A 392 -14.11 6.23 -11.21
CA SER A 392 -13.20 5.08 -11.14
C SER A 392 -13.08 4.33 -12.46
N THR A 393 -14.18 4.22 -13.21
CA THR A 393 -14.19 3.62 -14.56
C THR A 393 -13.31 4.42 -15.53
N TYR A 394 -13.42 5.75 -15.51
CA TYR A 394 -12.60 6.66 -16.30
C TYR A 394 -11.12 6.56 -15.93
N LEU A 395 -10.78 6.62 -14.65
CA LEU A 395 -9.40 6.54 -14.18
C LEU A 395 -8.76 5.19 -14.50
N LEU A 396 -9.50 4.09 -14.34
CA LEU A 396 -9.05 2.75 -14.71
C LEU A 396 -8.83 2.63 -16.22
N TYR A 397 -9.73 3.18 -17.04
CA TYR A 397 -9.53 3.22 -18.49
C TYR A 397 -8.27 4.01 -18.86
N LYS A 398 -8.06 5.18 -18.25
CA LYS A 398 -6.86 6.01 -18.47
C LYS A 398 -5.58 5.29 -18.03
N GLY A 399 -5.59 4.64 -16.87
CA GLY A 399 -4.42 3.94 -16.32
C GLY A 399 -4.06 2.63 -17.04
N THR A 400 -5.02 1.96 -17.67
CA THR A 400 -4.84 0.61 -18.23
C THR A 400 -5.02 0.52 -19.75
N SER A 401 -5.74 1.47 -20.34
CA SER A 401 -6.25 1.39 -21.72
C SER A 401 -7.04 0.12 -22.03
N ASP A 402 -7.62 -0.53 -21.02
CA ASP A 402 -8.43 -1.73 -21.18
C ASP A 402 -9.83 -1.36 -21.72
N PRO A 403 -10.22 -1.81 -22.93
CA PRO A 403 -11.51 -1.48 -23.52
C PRO A 403 -12.71 -2.01 -22.72
N TYR A 404 -12.49 -2.93 -21.77
CA TYR A 404 -13.53 -3.37 -20.84
C TYR A 404 -14.21 -2.21 -20.11
N TYR A 405 -13.45 -1.18 -19.70
CA TYR A 405 -14.01 -0.03 -18.98
C TYR A 405 -14.89 0.86 -19.87
N LEU A 406 -14.70 0.83 -21.18
CA LEU A 406 -15.61 1.49 -22.12
C LEU A 406 -16.95 0.75 -22.19
N TYR A 407 -16.93 -0.58 -22.16
CA TYR A 407 -18.14 -1.39 -22.04
C TYR A 407 -18.86 -1.13 -20.70
N VAL A 408 -18.13 -1.10 -19.59
CA VAL A 408 -18.69 -0.73 -18.28
C VAL A 408 -19.35 0.63 -18.36
N GLY A 409 -18.65 1.65 -18.87
CA GLY A 409 -19.20 2.99 -19.01
C GLY A 409 -20.47 3.03 -19.86
N ALA A 410 -20.54 2.23 -20.92
CA ALA A 410 -21.74 2.16 -21.77
C ALA A 410 -22.94 1.63 -20.98
N GLU A 411 -22.76 0.57 -20.19
CA GLU A 411 -23.82 -0.01 -19.35
C GLU A 411 -24.27 0.95 -18.24
N LEU A 412 -23.33 1.66 -17.61
CA LEU A 412 -23.65 2.66 -16.59
C LEU A 412 -24.47 3.82 -17.20
N LEU A 413 -24.05 4.32 -18.37
CA LEU A 413 -24.73 5.40 -19.08
C LEU A 413 -26.14 4.98 -19.50
N GLU A 414 -26.29 3.80 -20.08
CA GLU A 414 -27.58 3.25 -20.52
C GLU A 414 -28.53 3.05 -19.34
N SER A 415 -28.01 2.61 -18.18
CA SER A 415 -28.81 2.42 -16.97
C SER A 415 -29.37 3.74 -16.44
N ILE A 416 -28.56 4.81 -16.40
CA ILE A 416 -29.02 6.15 -15.99
C ILE A 416 -30.05 6.69 -16.98
N GLU A 417 -29.78 6.56 -18.29
CA GLU A 417 -30.71 7.00 -19.34
C GLU A 417 -32.06 6.27 -19.23
N GLN A 418 -32.04 4.97 -18.95
CA GLN A 418 -33.26 4.16 -18.85
C GLN A 418 -34.05 4.41 -17.55
N HIS A 419 -33.36 4.56 -16.42
CA HIS A 419 -34.00 4.54 -15.11
C HIS A 419 -34.17 5.91 -14.45
N SER A 420 -33.37 6.91 -14.82
CA SER A 420 -33.37 8.24 -14.18
C SER A 420 -33.84 9.37 -15.08
N ARG A 421 -33.92 9.17 -16.40
CA ARG A 421 -34.37 10.24 -17.31
C ARG A 421 -35.86 10.55 -17.14
N VAL A 422 -36.17 11.83 -16.98
CA VAL A 422 -37.55 12.37 -16.89
C VAL A 422 -37.70 13.58 -17.82
N PRO A 423 -38.94 14.06 -18.11
CA PRO A 423 -39.14 15.13 -19.10
C PRO A 423 -38.34 16.41 -18.82
N CYS A 424 -38.19 16.81 -17.55
CA CYS A 424 -37.51 18.03 -17.16
C CYS A 424 -36.11 17.80 -16.58
N GLY A 425 -35.42 16.71 -16.93
CA GLY A 425 -34.04 16.45 -16.48
C GLY A 425 -33.80 14.99 -16.11
N PHE A 426 -33.02 14.76 -15.05
CA PHE A 426 -32.79 13.43 -14.49
C PHE A 426 -33.15 13.39 -13.02
N ALA A 427 -34.04 12.48 -12.64
CA ALA A 427 -34.52 12.32 -11.28
C ALA A 427 -33.72 11.22 -10.56
N ALA A 428 -33.33 11.52 -9.33
CA ALA A 428 -32.87 10.49 -8.39
C ALA A 428 -33.92 9.40 -8.21
N VAL A 429 -33.49 8.17 -7.93
CA VAL A 429 -34.37 7.04 -7.66
C VAL A 429 -34.44 6.86 -6.14
N GLU A 430 -35.64 6.94 -5.56
CA GLU A 430 -35.86 6.80 -4.12
C GLU A 430 -35.71 5.33 -3.68
N ASP A 431 -36.14 4.40 -4.53
CA ASP A 431 -35.99 2.97 -4.28
C ASP A 431 -35.75 2.20 -5.59
N ILE A 432 -34.53 1.68 -5.77
CA ILE A 432 -34.15 0.93 -6.97
C ILE A 432 -34.92 -0.39 -7.14
N ARG A 433 -35.63 -0.88 -6.12
CA ARG A 433 -36.47 -2.08 -6.24
C ARG A 433 -37.79 -1.77 -6.92
N THR A 434 -38.33 -0.57 -6.69
CA THR A 434 -39.60 -0.10 -7.28
C THR A 434 -39.39 0.81 -8.47
N MET A 435 -38.18 1.36 -8.64
CA MET A 435 -37.82 2.42 -9.58
C MET A 435 -38.67 3.69 -9.39
N GLU A 436 -39.08 3.97 -8.15
CA GLU A 436 -39.78 5.21 -7.80
C GLU A 436 -38.80 6.39 -7.81
N HIS A 437 -39.22 7.52 -8.38
CA HIS A 437 -38.38 8.72 -8.51
C HIS A 437 -38.59 9.68 -7.34
N SER A 438 -37.50 10.30 -6.90
CA SER A 438 -37.50 11.48 -6.05
C SER A 438 -37.34 12.74 -6.92
N ASP A 439 -38.02 13.83 -6.54
CA ASP A 439 -37.95 15.12 -7.24
C ASP A 439 -36.64 15.88 -6.91
N ARG A 440 -35.50 15.27 -7.29
CA ARG A 440 -34.15 15.71 -6.94
C ARG A 440 -33.18 15.48 -8.10
N MET A 441 -32.45 16.52 -8.47
CA MET A 441 -31.26 16.47 -9.31
C MET A 441 -30.18 17.37 -8.69
N ASP A 442 -29.17 16.75 -8.08
CA ASP A 442 -28.06 17.48 -7.46
C ASP A 442 -27.12 18.10 -8.51
N SER A 443 -26.42 19.18 -8.15
CA SER A 443 -25.52 19.91 -9.07
C SER A 443 -24.39 19.06 -9.67
N PHE A 444 -23.83 18.13 -8.86
CA PHE A 444 -22.74 17.23 -9.28
C PHE A 444 -23.11 16.33 -10.46
N VAL A 445 -24.40 16.13 -10.76
CA VAL A 445 -24.81 15.35 -11.94
C VAL A 445 -24.28 16.00 -13.22
N LEU A 446 -24.32 17.34 -13.27
CA LEU A 446 -23.77 18.13 -14.38
C LEU A 446 -22.25 18.26 -14.27
N ALA A 447 -21.72 18.55 -13.08
CA ALA A 447 -20.29 18.80 -12.88
C ALA A 447 -19.42 17.54 -12.99
N GLU A 448 -19.95 16.38 -12.63
CA GLU A 448 -19.18 15.15 -12.48
C GLU A 448 -19.70 14.02 -13.36
N THR A 449 -20.93 13.55 -13.13
CA THR A 449 -21.41 12.29 -13.73
C THR A 449 -21.36 12.35 -15.26
N PHE A 450 -21.98 13.36 -15.87
CA PHE A 450 -21.94 13.51 -17.33
C PHE A 450 -20.58 13.95 -17.87
N LYS A 451 -19.79 14.69 -17.08
CA LYS A 451 -18.41 15.04 -17.42
C LYS A 451 -17.57 13.76 -17.56
N TYR A 452 -17.58 12.86 -16.59
CA TYR A 452 -16.81 11.62 -16.63
C TYR A 452 -17.26 10.67 -17.75
N PHE A 453 -18.55 10.58 -18.04
CA PHE A 453 -19.02 9.84 -19.23
C PHE A 453 -18.47 10.42 -20.52
N TYR A 454 -18.57 11.74 -20.70
CA TYR A 454 -18.03 12.40 -21.88
C TYR A 454 -16.52 12.18 -21.99
N LEU A 455 -15.77 12.32 -20.90
CA LEU A 455 -14.32 12.13 -20.86
C LEU A 455 -13.90 10.68 -21.14
N LEU A 456 -14.66 9.69 -20.66
CA LEU A 456 -14.41 8.27 -20.90
C LEU A 456 -14.49 7.92 -22.40
N PHE A 457 -15.48 8.49 -23.10
CA PHE A 457 -15.69 8.22 -24.51
C PHE A 457 -14.97 9.18 -25.45
N SER A 458 -14.44 10.30 -24.97
CA SER A 458 -13.69 11.26 -25.78
C SER A 458 -12.28 10.77 -26.13
N GLU A 459 -11.82 11.13 -27.32
CA GLU A 459 -10.40 11.03 -27.71
C GLU A 459 -9.66 12.33 -27.32
N PRO A 460 -8.33 12.31 -27.16
CA PRO A 460 -7.57 13.52 -26.82
C PRO A 460 -7.77 14.69 -27.80
N SER A 461 -8.10 14.41 -29.07
CA SER A 461 -8.40 15.44 -30.08
C SER A 461 -9.77 16.09 -29.93
N ASP A 462 -10.68 15.48 -29.17
CA ASP A 462 -12.02 16.03 -28.91
C ASP A 462 -12.00 17.11 -27.82
N LEU A 463 -10.96 17.12 -26.98
CA LEU A 463 -10.88 17.98 -25.80
C LEU A 463 -10.14 19.29 -26.11
N PRO A 464 -10.57 20.42 -25.51
CA PRO A 464 -9.91 21.71 -25.70
C PRO A 464 -8.56 21.81 -25.00
N ILE A 465 -8.32 20.97 -23.99
CA ILE A 465 -7.10 20.93 -23.19
C ILE A 465 -6.56 19.51 -23.04
N ASP A 466 -5.25 19.38 -22.86
CA ASP A 466 -4.63 18.13 -22.46
C ASP A 466 -4.82 17.90 -20.96
N LEU A 467 -5.82 17.09 -20.60
CA LEU A 467 -6.15 16.77 -19.21
C LEU A 467 -5.01 16.10 -18.42
N GLU A 468 -3.98 15.56 -19.09
CA GLU A 468 -2.79 15.05 -18.38
C GLU A 468 -2.01 16.16 -17.65
N GLN A 469 -2.22 17.42 -18.02
CA GLN A 469 -1.61 18.59 -17.37
C GLN A 469 -2.48 19.17 -16.24
N TYR A 470 -3.59 18.51 -15.89
CA TYR A 470 -4.57 18.96 -14.92
C TYR A 470 -4.87 17.89 -13.87
N VAL A 471 -5.36 18.36 -12.73
CA VAL A 471 -5.92 17.57 -11.64
C VAL A 471 -7.41 17.87 -11.61
N LEU A 472 -8.23 16.83 -11.59
CA LEU A 472 -9.64 16.96 -11.29
C LEU A 472 -9.81 16.95 -9.77
N THR A 473 -10.49 17.94 -9.19
CA THR A 473 -10.83 17.95 -7.75
C THR A 473 -11.79 16.80 -7.41
N THR A 474 -12.22 16.72 -6.14
CA THR A 474 -13.25 15.74 -5.73
C THR A 474 -14.62 16.02 -6.34
N GLU A 475 -14.86 17.25 -6.84
CA GLU A 475 -16.07 17.65 -7.58
C GLU A 475 -15.78 17.76 -9.09
N ALA A 476 -14.76 17.02 -9.55
CA ALA A 476 -14.30 16.98 -10.94
C ALA A 476 -13.90 18.34 -11.57
N HIS A 477 -13.53 19.35 -10.78
CA HIS A 477 -13.11 20.64 -11.33
C HIS A 477 -11.66 20.63 -11.81
N VAL A 478 -11.40 21.28 -12.94
CA VAL A 478 -10.06 21.29 -13.55
C VAL A 478 -9.10 22.30 -12.92
N LEU A 479 -7.99 21.82 -12.35
CA LEU A 479 -6.89 22.65 -11.83
C LEU A 479 -5.55 22.28 -12.49
N PRO A 480 -4.74 23.23 -12.99
CA PRO A 480 -3.50 22.91 -13.69
C PRO A 480 -2.37 22.49 -12.73
N ILE A 481 -1.60 21.45 -13.07
CA ILE A 481 -0.45 20.95 -12.26
C ILE A 481 0.67 22.01 -12.14
N GLY A 482 0.73 22.95 -13.09
CA GLY A 482 1.73 24.03 -13.16
C GLY A 482 1.34 25.33 -12.44
N LEU A 483 0.61 25.28 -11.31
CA LEU A 483 0.21 26.50 -10.59
C LEU A 483 1.43 27.41 -10.31
N PRO A 484 1.31 28.74 -10.50
CA PRO A 484 2.42 29.67 -10.33
C PRO A 484 3.10 29.54 -8.96
N LYS A 485 4.39 29.17 -8.93
CA LYS A 485 5.20 29.13 -7.70
C LYS A 485 5.60 30.54 -7.27
N GLN A 486 4.63 31.37 -6.88
CA GLN A 486 4.91 32.75 -6.45
C GLN A 486 5.47 32.81 -5.01
N HIS A 487 5.30 31.75 -4.21
CA HIS A 487 5.86 31.64 -2.87
C HIS A 487 6.60 30.30 -2.66
N PRO A 488 7.71 30.31 -1.88
CA PRO A 488 8.32 29.06 -1.41
C PRO A 488 7.24 28.22 -0.70
N PRO A 489 7.29 26.88 -0.78
CA PRO A 489 6.34 26.02 -0.08
C PRO A 489 6.27 26.48 1.39
N VAL A 490 5.06 26.69 1.90
CA VAL A 490 4.85 27.04 3.31
C VAL A 490 5.48 25.92 4.12
N ILE A 491 6.63 26.21 4.73
CA ILE A 491 7.30 25.29 5.63
C ILE A 491 6.41 25.21 6.86
N ALA A 492 5.43 24.31 6.85
CA ALA A 492 4.81 23.84 8.08
C ALA A 492 5.97 23.49 9.01
N HIS A 493 6.00 24.06 10.21
CA HIS A 493 7.06 23.83 11.19
C HIS A 493 7.06 22.37 11.67
N ALA A 494 7.44 21.44 10.80
CA ALA A 494 7.77 20.07 11.07
C ALA A 494 9.24 20.03 11.53
N ARG A 495 9.49 20.47 12.77
CA ARG A 495 10.65 19.93 13.49
C ARG A 495 10.37 18.42 13.60
N LEU A 496 11.25 17.61 12.99
CA LEU A 496 11.18 16.14 12.81
C LEU A 496 10.76 15.66 11.42
N VAL A 497 11.46 16.06 10.35
CA VAL A 497 11.61 15.21 9.15
C VAL A 497 13.03 15.34 8.60
N GLU A 498 13.98 14.69 9.26
CA GLU A 498 15.16 14.17 8.56
C GLU A 498 15.07 12.64 8.64
N GLU A 499 15.21 11.99 7.48
CA GLU A 499 15.30 10.54 7.26
C GLU A 499 14.00 9.73 7.07
N ALA A 500 13.35 9.88 5.90
CA ALA A 500 12.71 8.76 5.19
C ALA A 500 12.23 9.18 3.79
N VAL A 501 13.14 9.30 2.81
CA VAL A 501 12.74 9.32 1.39
C VAL A 501 12.91 7.91 0.85
N VAL A 502 11.82 7.13 0.87
CA VAL A 502 11.72 5.84 0.17
C VAL A 502 11.49 6.13 -1.32
N ALA A 503 12.26 5.48 -2.18
CA ALA A 503 12.13 5.59 -3.64
C ALA A 503 10.79 4.99 -4.10
N VAL A 504 9.97 5.79 -4.80
CA VAL A 504 8.66 5.38 -5.34
C VAL A 504 8.82 4.78 -6.75
N PRO A 505 8.26 3.58 -7.05
CA PRO A 505 8.28 3.01 -8.40
C PRO A 505 7.23 3.63 -9.35
N GLY A 506 7.70 4.15 -10.49
CA GLY A 506 7.20 3.92 -11.85
C GLY A 506 5.75 4.20 -12.31
N ALA A 507 4.74 4.23 -11.44
CA ALA A 507 3.32 4.36 -11.87
C ALA A 507 2.84 5.83 -11.93
N LEU A 508 3.36 6.70 -11.06
CA LEU A 508 2.98 8.12 -10.95
C LEU A 508 3.20 8.92 -12.25
N GLY A 509 4.16 8.54 -13.09
CA GLY A 509 4.51 9.31 -14.29
C GLY A 509 3.52 9.20 -15.46
N ARG A 510 2.58 8.23 -15.44
CA ARG A 510 1.58 8.03 -16.51
C ARG A 510 0.20 8.59 -16.20
N ALA A 511 -0.10 8.86 -14.92
CA ALA A 511 -1.39 9.41 -14.49
C ALA A 511 -1.34 10.93 -14.26
N TRP A 512 -0.15 11.55 -14.35
CA TRP A 512 0.11 12.95 -13.98
C TRP A 512 0.99 13.68 -15.00
N GLY A 513 0.93 13.30 -16.28
CA GLY A 513 1.53 14.09 -17.37
C GLY A 513 2.98 14.55 -17.16
N GLY A 514 3.88 13.68 -16.70
CA GLY A 514 5.28 14.05 -16.50
C GLY A 514 5.97 14.46 -17.81
N THR A 515 6.04 15.76 -18.10
CA THR A 515 6.81 16.29 -19.22
C THR A 515 8.19 16.74 -18.76
N CYS A 516 9.19 16.19 -19.45
CA CYS A 516 10.47 16.84 -19.65
C CYS A 516 10.23 18.27 -20.15
N ALA A 517 10.92 19.25 -19.56
CA ALA A 517 10.90 20.63 -20.02
C ALA A 517 11.24 20.75 -21.52
N ALA A 518 10.42 21.48 -22.27
CA ALA A 518 10.80 22.14 -23.52
C ALA A 518 11.43 23.52 -23.19
N PRO A 519 12.20 24.22 -24.07
CA PRO A 519 12.26 24.09 -25.53
C PRO A 519 13.64 24.30 -26.21
N SER A 520 13.76 23.94 -27.50
CA SER A 520 14.25 24.84 -28.57
C SER A 520 14.24 24.15 -29.94
N SER A 521 13.98 24.95 -30.97
CA SER A 521 13.80 24.59 -32.37
C SER A 521 15.08 24.03 -33.01
N SER A 522 15.13 22.71 -33.24
CA SER A 522 16.05 22.11 -34.22
C SER A 522 15.46 20.80 -34.74
N SER A 523 15.20 20.76 -36.05
CA SER A 523 14.46 19.73 -36.76
C SER A 523 15.21 18.40 -36.98
N THR A 524 16.34 18.18 -36.32
CA THR A 524 17.19 17.01 -36.57
C THR A 524 17.22 15.98 -35.42
N LEU A 525 16.73 16.35 -34.21
CA LEU A 525 16.74 15.49 -33.02
C LEU A 525 15.42 14.74 -32.75
N ARG A 526 14.53 14.64 -33.73
CA ARG A 526 13.25 13.90 -33.61
C ARG A 526 13.36 12.39 -33.90
N ARG A 527 14.52 11.89 -34.37
CA ARG A 527 14.71 10.47 -34.73
C ARG A 527 15.56 9.65 -33.76
N LEU A 528 16.24 10.25 -32.79
CA LEU A 528 17.25 9.54 -31.97
C LEU A 528 16.94 9.45 -30.46
N LEU A 529 15.85 10.05 -29.98
CA LEU A 529 15.42 9.96 -28.56
C LEU A 529 14.14 9.14 -28.35
N CYS A 530 13.84 8.22 -29.26
CA CYS A 530 12.87 7.13 -29.06
C CYS A 530 13.59 5.84 -28.62
N THR A 531 14.31 5.85 -27.51
CA THR A 531 14.76 4.61 -26.84
C THR A 531 14.00 4.43 -25.54
N ARG A 532 12.85 3.77 -25.70
CA ARG A 532 11.93 3.25 -24.69
C ARG A 532 12.66 2.63 -23.49
N PRO A 533 12.19 2.81 -22.24
CA PRO A 533 12.43 1.81 -21.22
C PRO A 533 11.60 0.57 -21.58
N THR A 534 12.25 -0.57 -21.71
CA THR A 534 11.62 -1.88 -21.88
C THR A 534 10.89 -2.30 -20.59
N THR A 535 9.71 -1.75 -20.35
CA THR A 535 8.59 -2.57 -19.92
C THR A 535 7.95 -3.08 -21.19
N CYS A 536 7.82 -4.41 -21.35
CA CYS A 536 7.19 -5.03 -22.51
C CYS A 536 5.94 -4.25 -22.92
N ARG A 537 5.91 -3.75 -24.17
CA ARG A 537 4.63 -3.51 -24.85
C ARG A 537 4.02 -4.88 -25.08
N VAL A 538 3.36 -5.40 -24.06
CA VAL A 538 2.33 -6.41 -24.25
C VAL A 538 1.18 -5.65 -24.91
N GLY A 539 0.70 -6.11 -26.08
CA GLY A 539 -0.39 -5.44 -26.78
C GLY A 539 -1.62 -5.29 -25.88
N PRO A 540 -2.58 -4.40 -26.21
CA PRO A 540 -3.80 -4.18 -25.40
C PRO A 540 -4.48 -5.49 -24.96
N TRP A 541 -4.46 -6.49 -25.85
CA TRP A 541 -4.97 -7.83 -25.64
C TRP A 541 -4.30 -8.63 -24.52
N HIS A 542 -2.99 -8.49 -24.34
CA HIS A 542 -2.28 -9.21 -23.27
C HIS A 542 -2.49 -8.57 -21.90
N GLN A 543 -2.61 -7.24 -21.84
CA GLN A 543 -2.94 -6.53 -20.61
C GLN A 543 -4.39 -6.80 -20.20
N HIS A 544 -5.33 -6.74 -21.15
CA HIS A 544 -6.73 -7.13 -20.93
C HIS A 544 -6.84 -8.58 -20.42
N TYR A 545 -6.16 -9.55 -21.06
CA TYR A 545 -6.20 -10.94 -20.61
C TYR A 545 -5.67 -11.12 -19.18
N HIS A 546 -4.62 -10.38 -18.80
CA HIS A 546 -4.11 -10.40 -17.43
C HIS A 546 -5.13 -9.84 -16.43
N LEU A 547 -5.77 -8.72 -16.74
CA LEU A 547 -6.82 -8.14 -15.87
C LEU A 547 -8.05 -9.05 -15.78
N GLU A 548 -8.42 -9.73 -16.86
CA GLU A 548 -9.49 -10.74 -16.84
C GLU A 548 -9.18 -11.89 -15.86
N THR A 549 -7.92 -12.27 -15.66
CA THR A 549 -7.59 -13.30 -14.64
C THR A 549 -7.94 -12.88 -13.21
N ILE A 550 -8.03 -11.57 -12.94
CA ILE A 550 -8.47 -11.02 -11.65
C ILE A 550 -10.01 -11.01 -11.56
N ARG A 551 -10.70 -10.67 -12.66
CA ARG A 551 -12.17 -10.53 -12.70
C ARG A 551 -12.91 -11.87 -12.68
N GLN A 552 -12.40 -12.88 -13.38
CA GLN A 552 -13.11 -14.17 -13.56
C GLN A 552 -13.44 -14.89 -12.23
N PRO A 553 -12.53 -14.99 -11.25
CA PRO A 553 -12.86 -15.56 -9.94
C PRO A 553 -14.00 -14.81 -9.23
N LEU A 554 -13.99 -13.48 -9.27
CA LEU A 554 -15.02 -12.64 -8.65
C LEU A 554 -16.40 -12.87 -9.27
N ARG A 555 -16.48 -12.86 -10.60
CA ARG A 555 -17.72 -13.17 -11.34
C ARG A 555 -18.28 -14.55 -11.00
N SER A 556 -17.39 -15.55 -10.86
CA SER A 556 -17.77 -16.91 -10.45
C SER A 556 -18.33 -16.94 -9.02
N MET A 557 -17.70 -16.21 -8.10
CA MET A 557 -18.12 -16.12 -6.71
C MET A 557 -19.50 -15.46 -6.56
N ALA A 558 -19.76 -14.35 -7.24
CA ALA A 558 -21.10 -13.74 -7.18
C ALA A 558 -22.18 -14.59 -7.84
N LYS A 559 -21.87 -15.28 -8.95
CA LYS A 559 -22.81 -16.28 -9.50
C LYS A 559 -23.15 -17.36 -8.48
N SER A 560 -22.18 -17.77 -7.66
CA SER A 560 -22.42 -18.71 -6.56
C SER A 560 -23.29 -18.12 -5.44
N LEU A 561 -23.13 -16.84 -5.11
CA LEU A 561 -23.96 -16.15 -4.11
C LEU A 561 -25.40 -15.97 -4.60
N ARG A 562 -25.59 -15.55 -5.85
CA ARG A 562 -26.91 -15.48 -6.51
C ARG A 562 -27.61 -16.83 -6.55
N SER A 563 -26.87 -17.90 -6.80
CA SER A 563 -27.41 -19.27 -6.77
C SER A 563 -27.91 -19.67 -5.38
N ARG A 564 -27.43 -19.05 -4.28
CA ARG A 564 -27.96 -19.26 -2.93
C ARG A 564 -29.27 -18.49 -2.70
N HIS A 565 -29.41 -17.30 -3.28
CA HIS A 565 -30.62 -16.48 -3.18
C HIS A 565 -31.81 -17.04 -4.00
N LEU A 566 -31.55 -17.55 -5.22
CA LEU A 566 -32.59 -18.20 -6.03
C LEU A 566 -33.10 -19.54 -5.44
N ILE A 567 -32.32 -20.16 -4.53
CA ILE A 567 -32.77 -21.33 -3.75
C ILE A 567 -33.57 -20.89 -2.51
N SER A 568 -33.46 -19.62 -2.08
CA SER A 568 -34.18 -19.05 -0.94
C SER A 568 -35.61 -18.62 -1.28
N ASP A 569 -35.85 -18.09 -2.48
CA ASP A 569 -37.15 -17.48 -2.82
C ASP A 569 -38.19 -18.43 -3.43
N HIS A 570 -37.82 -19.67 -3.75
CA HIS A 570 -38.76 -20.68 -4.25
C HIS A 570 -38.93 -21.92 -3.38
N ASP A 571 -38.37 -21.94 -2.16
CA ASP A 571 -38.53 -23.09 -1.25
C ASP A 571 -38.56 -22.72 0.24
N SER A 572 -39.14 -21.56 0.58
CA SER A 572 -39.44 -21.18 1.97
C SER A 572 -40.54 -22.04 2.63
N SER A 573 -40.95 -23.14 2.00
CA SER A 573 -41.86 -24.14 2.55
C SER A 573 -41.31 -25.58 2.60
N SER A 574 -40.02 -25.84 2.35
CA SER A 574 -39.51 -27.23 2.46
C SER A 574 -38.04 -27.42 2.87
N LEU A 575 -37.55 -26.71 3.89
CA LEU A 575 -36.44 -27.27 4.69
C LEU A 575 -37.02 -28.35 5.62
N PRO A 576 -36.62 -29.63 5.53
CA PRO A 576 -37.10 -30.62 6.48
C PRO A 576 -36.49 -30.31 7.85
N LEU A 577 -37.33 -29.93 8.82
CA LEU A 577 -36.95 -29.98 10.22
C LEU A 577 -36.44 -31.39 10.56
N GLY A 578 -35.24 -31.50 11.14
CA GLY A 578 -34.77 -32.73 11.78
C GLY A 578 -33.52 -33.41 11.22
N LEU A 579 -32.61 -32.70 10.55
CA LEU A 579 -31.30 -33.28 10.20
C LEU A 579 -30.44 -33.55 11.46
N VAL A 580 -29.76 -34.70 11.47
CA VAL A 580 -28.94 -35.17 12.59
C VAL A 580 -27.60 -34.43 12.61
N THR A 581 -27.24 -33.86 13.75
CA THR A 581 -25.93 -33.23 13.96
C THR A 581 -24.89 -34.28 14.39
N PRO A 582 -23.59 -34.04 14.17
CA PRO A 582 -22.51 -34.92 14.61
C PRO A 582 -22.53 -35.22 16.11
N THR A 583 -22.97 -34.25 16.92
CA THR A 583 -23.08 -34.36 18.38
C THR A 583 -24.28 -35.20 18.83
N SER A 584 -25.35 -35.26 18.03
CA SER A 584 -26.54 -36.06 18.31
C SER A 584 -26.57 -37.39 17.55
N PHE A 585 -25.54 -37.69 16.75
CA PHE A 585 -25.48 -38.90 15.94
C PHE A 585 -25.32 -40.14 16.81
N ASN A 586 -26.07 -41.19 16.48
CA ASN A 586 -26.03 -42.47 17.17
C ASN A 586 -26.03 -43.58 16.11
N ALA A 587 -24.94 -44.35 16.07
CA ALA A 587 -24.73 -45.40 15.08
C ALA A 587 -25.72 -46.57 15.20
N ASN A 588 -26.41 -46.72 16.33
CA ASN A 588 -27.43 -47.75 16.54
C ASN A 588 -28.86 -47.26 16.22
N ASN A 589 -29.02 -45.98 15.90
CA ASN A 589 -30.32 -45.41 15.54
C ASN A 589 -30.54 -45.51 14.02
N ILE A 590 -31.48 -46.35 13.62
CA ILE A 590 -31.81 -46.62 12.21
C ILE A 590 -32.22 -45.34 11.48
N THR A 591 -32.92 -44.42 12.15
CA THR A 591 -33.36 -43.14 11.57
C THR A 591 -32.15 -42.23 11.29
N HIS A 592 -31.15 -42.22 12.16
CA HIS A 592 -29.93 -41.43 11.95
C HIS A 592 -29.09 -41.99 10.79
N LEU A 593 -29.02 -43.32 10.67
CA LEU A 593 -28.35 -43.98 9.55
C LEU A 593 -29.06 -43.69 8.21
N GLN A 594 -30.39 -43.62 8.20
CA GLN A 594 -31.15 -43.21 7.03
C GLN A 594 -30.87 -41.76 6.65
N MET A 595 -30.85 -40.83 7.62
CA MET A 595 -30.54 -39.42 7.37
C MET A 595 -29.11 -39.20 6.85
N LEU A 596 -28.12 -39.95 7.35
CA LEU A 596 -26.76 -39.94 6.80
C LEU A 596 -26.73 -40.39 5.34
N ARG A 597 -27.49 -41.45 5.01
CA ARG A 597 -27.59 -41.94 3.63
C ARG A 597 -28.20 -40.91 2.69
N GLN A 598 -29.25 -40.20 3.13
CA GLN A 598 -29.88 -39.12 2.37
C GLN A 598 -28.90 -37.96 2.11
N MET A 599 -27.97 -37.71 3.03
CA MET A 599 -26.87 -36.75 2.88
C MET A 599 -25.67 -37.28 2.05
N GLY A 600 -25.75 -38.49 1.50
CA GLY A 600 -24.68 -39.10 0.71
C GLY A 600 -23.52 -39.65 1.56
N ILE A 601 -23.74 -39.88 2.86
CA ILE A 601 -22.76 -40.46 3.78
C ILE A 601 -23.08 -41.94 4.01
N MET A 602 -22.14 -42.80 3.64
CA MET A 602 -22.20 -44.24 3.93
C MET A 602 -21.41 -44.59 5.18
N VAL A 603 -22.01 -45.41 6.05
CA VAL A 603 -21.38 -45.93 7.25
C VAL A 603 -20.86 -47.35 6.97
N VAL A 604 -19.55 -47.55 7.11
CA VAL A 604 -18.88 -48.85 6.91
C VAL A 604 -18.29 -49.29 8.25
N VAL A 605 -18.78 -50.40 8.80
CA VAL A 605 -18.25 -50.98 10.04
C VAL A 605 -17.13 -51.96 9.69
N GLY A 606 -15.92 -51.69 10.19
CA GLY A 606 -14.74 -52.54 10.02
C GLY A 606 -14.77 -53.77 10.93
N LYS A 607 -13.90 -54.76 10.64
CA LYS A 607 -13.84 -56.05 11.35
C LYS A 607 -13.52 -55.95 12.85
N ASN A 608 -12.98 -54.81 13.30
CA ASN A 608 -12.58 -54.55 14.69
C ASN A 608 -13.58 -53.64 15.44
N GLY A 609 -14.76 -53.38 14.88
CA GLY A 609 -15.77 -52.49 15.48
C GLY A 609 -15.57 -50.99 15.18
N GLU A 610 -14.60 -50.63 14.35
CA GLU A 610 -14.38 -49.25 13.90
C GLU A 610 -15.45 -48.82 12.89
N ILE A 611 -15.98 -47.60 13.07
CA ILE A 611 -17.01 -47.03 12.17
C ILE A 611 -16.33 -46.03 11.23
N GLN A 612 -16.33 -46.32 9.94
CA GLN A 612 -15.82 -45.43 8.90
C GLN A 612 -16.97 -44.75 8.17
N LEU A 613 -16.95 -43.43 8.11
CA LEU A 613 -17.90 -42.64 7.33
C LEU A 613 -17.28 -42.29 5.98
N LYS A 614 -17.96 -42.64 4.88
CA LYS A 614 -17.52 -42.34 3.51
C LYS A 614 -18.55 -41.45 2.82
N LEU A 615 -18.14 -40.26 2.40
CA LEU A 615 -19.00 -39.31 1.70
C LEU A 615 -18.91 -39.51 0.18
N ASN A 616 -20.06 -39.66 -0.47
CA ASN A 616 -20.20 -39.60 -1.92
C ASN A 616 -21.36 -38.66 -2.28
N ARG A 617 -21.02 -37.44 -2.72
CA ARG A 617 -21.98 -36.38 -3.01
C ARG A 617 -22.97 -36.74 -4.13
N ASN A 618 -22.58 -37.62 -5.05
CA ASN A 618 -23.43 -38.05 -6.16
C ASN A 618 -24.46 -39.12 -5.75
N GLN A 619 -24.37 -39.62 -4.51
CA GLN A 619 -25.29 -40.60 -3.93
C GLN A 619 -26.22 -39.98 -2.87
N ALA A 620 -26.15 -38.67 -2.66
CA ALA A 620 -27.10 -37.94 -1.82
C ALA A 620 -28.45 -37.79 -2.55
N ASP A 621 -29.54 -37.78 -1.79
CA ASP A 621 -30.90 -37.67 -2.34
C ASP A 621 -31.16 -36.30 -2.98
N SER A 622 -30.40 -35.27 -2.58
CA SER A 622 -30.39 -33.96 -3.23
C SER A 622 -29.03 -33.26 -3.13
N PRO A 623 -28.72 -32.30 -4.02
CA PRO A 623 -27.50 -31.50 -3.94
C PRO A 623 -27.35 -30.73 -2.61
N LEU A 624 -28.47 -30.29 -2.02
CA LEU A 624 -28.53 -29.57 -0.74
C LEU A 624 -28.19 -30.49 0.45
N LEU A 625 -28.70 -31.72 0.43
CA LEU A 625 -28.37 -32.74 1.43
C LEU A 625 -26.92 -33.22 1.29
N GLY A 626 -26.41 -33.31 0.05
CA GLY A 626 -24.99 -33.60 -0.21
C GLY A 626 -24.04 -32.53 0.35
N LEU A 627 -24.44 -31.26 0.37
CA LEU A 627 -23.69 -30.17 1.04
C LEU A 627 -23.78 -30.26 2.56
N SER A 628 -24.95 -30.63 3.10
CA SER A 628 -25.13 -30.87 4.53
C SER A 628 -24.29 -32.06 5.01
N GLY A 629 -24.12 -33.09 4.17
CA GLY A 629 -23.23 -34.22 4.41
C GLY A 629 -21.74 -33.84 4.45
N VAL A 630 -21.30 -32.88 3.62
CA VAL A 630 -19.93 -32.34 3.71
C VAL A 630 -19.70 -31.69 5.07
N LYS A 631 -20.60 -30.78 5.49
CA LYS A 631 -20.51 -30.10 6.79
C LYS A 631 -20.53 -31.07 7.97
N PHE A 632 -21.38 -32.10 7.91
CA PHE A 632 -21.45 -33.14 8.93
C PHE A 632 -20.11 -33.87 9.08
N ILE A 633 -19.43 -34.24 7.99
CA ILE A 633 -18.13 -34.93 8.04
C ILE A 633 -17.01 -34.01 8.55
N GLU A 634 -17.00 -32.74 8.14
CA GLU A 634 -16.04 -31.74 8.65
C GLU A 634 -16.16 -31.59 10.17
N GLU A 635 -17.37 -31.47 10.69
CA GLU A 635 -17.61 -31.34 12.13
C GLU A 635 -17.32 -32.65 12.90
N VAL A 636 -17.53 -33.84 12.31
CA VAL A 636 -17.07 -35.12 12.90
C VAL A 636 -15.54 -35.19 12.96
N ILE A 637 -14.84 -34.73 11.92
CA ILE A 637 -13.37 -34.67 11.90
C ILE A 637 -12.87 -33.73 13.00
N ASP A 638 -13.50 -32.57 13.13
CA ASP A 638 -13.15 -31.59 14.15
C ASP A 638 -13.44 -32.10 15.58
N LEU A 639 -14.56 -32.79 15.80
CA LEU A 639 -14.89 -33.43 17.08
C LEU A 639 -13.92 -34.57 17.43
N SER A 640 -13.51 -35.36 16.44
CA SER A 640 -12.53 -36.45 16.61
C SER A 640 -11.14 -35.90 16.95
N ASN A 641 -10.72 -34.83 16.26
CA ASN A 641 -9.48 -34.12 16.52
C ASN A 641 -9.48 -33.43 17.89
N ALA A 642 -10.63 -32.91 18.33
CA ALA A 642 -10.79 -32.33 19.66
C ALA A 642 -10.71 -33.37 20.79
N ARG A 643 -11.31 -34.56 20.61
CA ARG A 643 -11.28 -35.66 21.60
C ARG A 643 -9.93 -36.34 21.75
N SER A 644 -9.20 -36.53 20.64
CA SER A 644 -7.87 -37.16 20.66
C SER A 644 -6.78 -36.30 21.32
N GLN A 645 -7.05 -35.00 21.50
CA GLN A 645 -6.09 -34.02 22.04
C GLN A 645 -6.50 -33.45 23.41
N GLY A 646 -7.56 -33.96 24.04
CA GLY A 646 -8.03 -33.48 25.35
C GLY A 646 -8.41 -31.98 25.37
N ARG A 647 -8.92 -31.43 24.26
CA ARG A 647 -9.27 -30.01 24.11
C ARG A 647 -10.75 -29.73 24.37
N SER A 648 -11.06 -28.53 24.85
CA SER A 648 -12.39 -27.91 24.72
C SER A 648 -12.48 -27.10 23.42
N LEU A 649 -13.68 -27.00 22.82
CA LEU A 649 -13.89 -26.23 21.58
C LEU A 649 -13.56 -24.73 21.80
N GLY A 650 -12.65 -24.17 21.00
CA GLY A 650 -12.40 -22.73 20.91
C GLY A 650 -11.06 -22.21 21.44
N GLU A 651 -10.14 -23.07 21.87
CA GLU A 651 -8.88 -22.61 22.46
C GLU A 651 -7.81 -22.24 21.41
N VAL A 652 -7.45 -20.96 21.35
CA VAL A 652 -6.44 -20.39 20.45
C VAL A 652 -5.03 -20.72 20.97
N VAL A 653 -4.17 -21.31 20.12
CA VAL A 653 -2.74 -21.51 20.45
C VAL A 653 -2.05 -20.16 20.37
N ILE A 654 -1.47 -19.69 21.48
CA ILE A 654 -0.72 -18.43 21.52
C ILE A 654 0.67 -18.72 20.97
N SER A 655 0.98 -18.20 19.78
CA SER A 655 2.30 -18.37 19.18
C SER A 655 3.36 -17.50 19.87
N GLN A 656 4.54 -18.08 20.04
CA GLN A 656 5.73 -17.42 20.57
C GLN A 656 6.61 -16.93 19.41
N THR A 657 7.60 -16.10 19.70
CA THR A 657 8.45 -15.47 18.67
C THR A 657 9.93 -15.72 18.93
N VAL A 658 10.65 -16.16 17.90
CA VAL A 658 12.12 -16.22 17.87
C VAL A 658 12.63 -15.10 16.98
N ALA A 659 13.42 -14.16 17.50
CA ALA A 659 13.91 -13.00 16.76
C ALA A 659 15.45 -12.94 16.73
N LEU A 660 16.03 -12.50 15.61
CA LEU A 660 17.47 -12.24 15.49
C LEU A 660 17.77 -10.77 15.81
N ILE A 661 18.48 -10.51 16.90
CA ILE A 661 18.60 -9.15 17.47
C ILE A 661 19.95 -8.48 17.24
N HIS A 662 20.92 -9.18 16.65
CA HIS A 662 22.23 -8.61 16.32
C HIS A 662 22.20 -7.71 15.07
N PRO A 663 23.13 -6.75 14.90
CA PRO A 663 23.24 -5.95 13.67
C PRO A 663 23.55 -6.82 12.44
N PRO A 664 22.89 -6.59 11.29
CA PRO A 664 21.97 -5.48 10.96
C PRO A 664 20.49 -5.80 11.22
N HIS A 665 20.18 -6.93 11.86
CA HIS A 665 18.82 -7.45 11.94
C HIS A 665 17.96 -6.76 13.01
N PHE A 666 18.48 -6.45 14.20
CA PHE A 666 17.76 -5.68 15.23
C PHE A 666 16.31 -6.14 15.48
N GLY A 667 16.05 -7.45 15.46
CA GLY A 667 14.73 -8.03 15.64
C GLY A 667 13.83 -7.98 14.39
N ARG A 668 14.34 -7.57 13.21
CA ARG A 668 13.62 -7.54 11.91
C ARG A 668 13.39 -8.94 11.33
N ILE A 669 14.31 -9.89 11.58
CA ILE A 669 14.11 -11.30 11.22
C ILE A 669 13.47 -11.99 12.43
N ARG A 670 12.25 -12.50 12.25
CA ARG A 670 11.43 -13.14 13.29
C ARG A 670 10.78 -14.41 12.73
N PHE A 671 10.69 -15.44 13.56
CA PHE A 671 10.08 -16.72 13.24
C PHE A 671 8.95 -16.99 14.24
N GLU A 672 7.82 -17.47 13.73
CA GLU A 672 6.70 -17.91 14.55
C GLU A 672 7.01 -19.29 15.15
N ALA A 673 6.76 -19.45 16.45
CA ALA A 673 7.15 -20.63 17.19
C ALA A 673 6.00 -21.17 18.06
N GLY A 674 5.92 -22.50 18.15
CA GLY A 674 4.97 -23.21 18.99
C GLY A 674 5.38 -23.15 20.47
N PRO A 675 4.44 -22.85 21.39
CA PRO A 675 4.69 -22.86 22.83
C PRO A 675 4.83 -24.27 23.41
N SER A 676 5.40 -24.37 24.62
CA SER A 676 5.37 -25.60 25.42
C SER A 676 4.52 -25.43 26.68
N MET A 677 3.86 -26.51 27.11
CA MET A 677 2.97 -26.52 28.30
C MET A 677 3.73 -26.47 29.63
N PHE A 678 5.05 -26.69 29.61
CA PHE A 678 5.86 -26.94 30.80
C PHE A 678 6.92 -25.84 31.07
N THR A 679 6.82 -24.69 30.39
CA THR A 679 7.80 -23.60 30.53
C THR A 679 7.16 -22.26 30.83
N PHE A 680 7.78 -21.49 31.74
CA PHE A 680 7.45 -20.11 32.01
C PHE A 680 8.60 -19.19 31.65
N TYR A 681 8.27 -17.92 31.37
CA TYR A 681 9.26 -16.88 31.16
C TYR A 681 9.74 -16.29 32.49
N PRO A 682 10.98 -15.77 32.55
CA PRO A 682 11.44 -15.02 33.72
C PRO A 682 10.45 -13.89 34.08
N GLY A 683 10.06 -13.78 35.35
CA GLY A 683 9.05 -12.82 35.82
C GLY A 683 7.65 -13.41 36.03
N GLU A 684 7.39 -14.65 35.59
CA GLU A 684 6.12 -15.34 35.83
C GLU A 684 6.12 -16.11 37.18
N SER A 685 5.07 -15.92 38.00
CA SER A 685 4.95 -16.60 39.30
C SER A 685 4.32 -18.00 39.15
N PRO A 686 4.94 -19.08 39.66
CA PRO A 686 4.35 -20.41 39.66
C PRO A 686 3.44 -20.60 40.89
N ASN A 687 2.34 -19.85 40.99
CA ASN A 687 1.32 -20.13 42.01
C ASN A 687 0.41 -21.26 41.52
N ILE A 688 0.84 -22.50 41.79
CA ILE A 688 0.03 -23.71 41.69
C ILE A 688 -0.78 -23.84 42.99
N THR A 689 -1.93 -23.19 43.05
CA THR A 689 -3.05 -23.56 43.93
C THR A 689 -4.33 -23.02 43.31
N ASP A 690 -4.98 -23.82 42.46
CA ASP A 690 -6.45 -23.98 42.38
C ASP A 690 -6.83 -24.77 41.13
N ALA A 691 -6.82 -26.10 41.24
CA ALA A 691 -7.30 -27.02 40.22
C ALA A 691 -8.85 -27.08 40.14
N THR A 692 -9.56 -25.99 40.48
CA THR A 692 -11.04 -25.95 40.46
C THR A 692 -11.66 -24.67 39.90
N ALA A 693 -10.88 -23.71 39.38
CA ALA A 693 -11.43 -22.50 38.76
C ALA A 693 -11.55 -22.65 37.22
N SER A 694 -12.76 -22.40 36.70
CA SER A 694 -13.08 -22.37 35.26
C SER A 694 -12.25 -21.34 34.47
N PRO A 695 -11.88 -21.60 33.20
CA PRO A 695 -11.03 -20.72 32.40
C PRO A 695 -11.86 -19.61 31.74
N THR A 696 -12.42 -18.72 32.54
CA THR A 696 -12.97 -17.44 32.09
C THR A 696 -12.49 -16.39 33.06
N LEU A 697 -11.27 -15.89 32.87
CA LEU A 697 -10.81 -14.59 33.36
C LEU A 697 -9.42 -14.29 32.76
N ILE A 698 -9.33 -13.12 32.14
CA ILE A 698 -8.10 -12.45 31.70
C ILE A 698 -7.20 -12.29 32.93
N THR A 699 -6.07 -13.01 32.98
CA THR A 699 -5.02 -12.71 33.96
C THR A 699 -4.34 -11.40 33.58
N PRO A 700 -4.08 -10.48 34.52
CA PRO A 700 -3.35 -9.25 34.26
C PRO A 700 -1.96 -9.57 33.71
N ASP A 701 -1.46 -8.73 32.79
CA ASP A 701 -0.13 -8.80 32.15
C ASP A 701 0.95 -8.93 33.25
N ILE A 702 1.35 -10.16 33.57
CA ILE A 702 2.50 -10.44 34.42
C ILE A 702 3.75 -10.00 33.65
N ASP A 703 4.69 -9.35 34.33
CA ASP A 703 5.85 -8.66 33.76
C ASP A 703 6.94 -9.65 33.27
N TRP A 704 6.59 -10.51 32.32
CA TRP A 704 7.48 -11.51 31.73
C TRP A 704 8.61 -10.85 30.93
N GLN A 705 9.82 -11.40 30.99
CA GLN A 705 10.98 -10.89 30.27
C GLN A 705 11.40 -11.85 29.14
N PRO A 706 11.73 -11.34 27.93
CA PRO A 706 12.24 -12.19 26.86
C PRO A 706 13.63 -12.73 27.22
N VAL A 707 13.94 -13.92 26.71
CA VAL A 707 15.27 -14.52 26.89
C VAL A 707 16.15 -14.17 25.71
N ILE A 708 17.33 -13.61 25.99
CA ILE A 708 18.36 -13.26 25.01
C ILE A 708 19.63 -14.06 25.28
N GLY A 709 20.20 -14.63 24.22
CA GLY A 709 21.48 -15.33 24.30
C GLY A 709 22.08 -15.66 22.93
N PRO A 710 23.39 -15.99 22.87
CA PRO A 710 24.01 -16.51 21.66
C PRO A 710 23.38 -17.86 21.30
N LEU A 711 23.13 -18.07 20.00
CA LEU A 711 22.58 -19.32 19.49
C LEU A 711 23.70 -20.35 19.30
N VAL A 712 23.53 -21.54 19.87
CA VAL A 712 24.48 -22.67 19.80
C VAL A 712 23.74 -23.96 19.46
N ILE A 713 24.44 -24.94 18.88
CA ILE A 713 23.87 -26.25 18.52
C ILE A 713 24.30 -27.29 19.57
N ALA A 714 23.37 -28.13 20.01
CA ALA A 714 23.67 -29.25 20.93
C ALA A 714 24.40 -30.40 20.23
N GLU A 715 25.20 -31.16 20.99
CA GLU A 715 25.82 -32.41 20.56
C GLU A 715 25.59 -33.50 21.62
N PRO A 716 24.84 -34.57 21.29
CA PRO A 716 24.18 -34.82 20.00
C PRO A 716 23.03 -33.82 19.72
N PHE A 717 22.77 -33.55 18.44
CA PHE A 717 21.83 -32.49 18.03
C PHE A 717 20.38 -32.73 18.47
N ASP A 718 19.98 -33.99 18.69
CA ASP A 718 18.66 -34.31 19.22
C ASP A 718 18.56 -34.16 20.75
N ALA A 719 19.67 -34.00 21.47
CA ALA A 719 19.73 -33.93 22.94
C ALA A 719 18.96 -35.06 23.66
N CYS A 720 18.84 -36.23 23.03
CA CYS A 720 18.20 -37.39 23.65
C CYS A 720 19.09 -38.09 24.68
N THR A 721 20.39 -37.85 24.64
CA THR A 721 21.34 -38.19 25.71
C THR A 721 21.92 -36.92 26.33
N PRO A 722 22.54 -36.99 27.53
CA PRO A 722 23.15 -35.83 28.17
C PRO A 722 24.16 -35.13 27.24
N VAL A 723 24.00 -33.81 27.07
CA VAL A 723 24.85 -32.98 26.21
C VAL A 723 26.21 -32.78 26.88
N TYR A 724 27.32 -33.03 26.17
CA TYR A 724 28.67 -32.92 26.72
C TYR A 724 29.15 -31.45 26.83
N SER A 725 30.05 -31.15 27.78
CA SER A 725 30.54 -29.77 28.04
C SER A 725 31.34 -29.14 26.89
N ASP A 726 31.87 -29.97 26.00
CA ASP A 726 32.58 -29.67 24.76
C ASP A 726 31.70 -29.79 23.51
N GLY A 727 30.45 -30.26 23.67
CA GLY A 727 29.44 -30.53 22.65
C GLY A 727 28.49 -29.37 22.35
N LEU A 728 28.87 -28.13 22.65
CA LEU A 728 28.17 -26.93 22.19
C LEU A 728 28.96 -26.31 21.04
N LEU A 729 28.57 -26.65 19.82
CA LEU A 729 29.31 -26.24 18.63
C LEU A 729 28.88 -24.83 18.17
N LEU A 730 29.86 -23.93 18.01
CA LEU A 730 29.71 -22.74 17.18
C LEU A 730 29.68 -23.21 15.73
N ALA A 731 28.68 -22.77 14.95
CA ALA A 731 28.51 -23.23 13.58
C ALA A 731 29.75 -22.91 12.71
N ASN A 732 30.63 -23.90 12.56
CA ASN A 732 31.81 -23.90 11.70
C ASN A 732 31.40 -24.18 10.24
N GLU A 733 32.27 -23.81 9.29
CA GLU A 733 32.21 -24.04 7.85
C GLU A 733 31.69 -25.42 7.37
N GLN A 734 31.69 -26.47 8.22
CA GLN A 734 31.23 -27.83 7.87
C GLN A 734 29.72 -28.12 8.08
N LEU A 735 28.91 -27.20 8.60
CA LEU A 735 27.45 -27.38 8.69
C LEU A 735 26.78 -27.15 7.31
N HIS A 736 26.57 -28.23 6.55
CA HIS A 736 25.83 -28.20 5.29
C HIS A 736 24.31 -28.10 5.50
N ALA A 737 23.61 -27.57 4.48
CA ALA A 737 22.20 -27.13 4.53
C ALA A 737 21.15 -28.27 4.68
N ASP A 738 21.59 -29.51 4.74
CA ASP A 738 20.78 -30.70 4.95
C ASP A 738 21.34 -31.37 6.22
N PHE A 739 20.51 -31.55 7.25
CA PHE A 739 20.90 -31.94 8.62
C PHE A 739 21.61 -33.31 8.73
N VAL A 740 22.89 -33.39 8.34
CA VAL A 740 23.74 -34.60 8.46
C VAL A 740 24.40 -34.60 9.85
N GLU A 741 24.35 -35.76 10.53
CA GLU A 741 25.05 -35.99 11.80
C GLU A 741 26.56 -35.74 11.66
N PRO A 742 27.23 -35.14 12.67
CA PRO A 742 28.67 -34.94 12.61
C PRO A 742 29.38 -36.29 12.68
N SER A 743 29.94 -36.75 11.55
CA SER A 743 30.81 -37.92 11.52
C SER A 743 32.20 -37.58 12.05
N PHE A 744 32.67 -38.42 12.98
CA PHE A 744 34.01 -38.47 13.57
C PHE A 744 35.14 -38.20 12.56
N TYR A 745 36.10 -37.36 12.93
CA TYR A 745 37.45 -37.43 12.37
C TYR A 745 38.50 -37.38 13.50
N GLU A 746 39.29 -38.43 13.53
CA GLU A 746 40.47 -38.65 14.37
C GLU A 746 41.55 -37.58 14.11
N ASP A 747 42.31 -37.35 15.18
CA ASP A 747 43.44 -36.43 15.33
C ASP A 747 44.44 -36.45 14.17
N SER A 748 44.87 -35.27 13.72
CA SER A 748 46.30 -35.01 13.51
C SER A 748 46.60 -33.51 13.45
N GLU A 749 47.41 -33.11 14.44
CA GLU A 749 48.38 -32.01 14.43
C GLU A 749 47.87 -30.57 14.38
N PHE A 750 47.52 -30.05 15.56
CA PHE A 750 48.01 -28.74 16.02
C PHE A 750 48.12 -28.77 17.56
N GLU A 751 49.21 -29.33 18.08
CA GLU A 751 49.63 -29.14 19.47
C GLU A 751 50.18 -27.72 19.64
N GLY A 752 49.65 -26.96 20.61
CA GLY A 752 50.31 -25.73 21.05
C GLY A 752 49.47 -24.63 21.70
N ALA A 753 48.52 -24.94 22.58
CA ALA A 753 48.18 -24.14 23.77
C ALA A 753 47.01 -24.77 24.56
N SER A 754 47.24 -24.97 25.86
CA SER A 754 46.37 -25.59 26.86
C SER A 754 45.14 -24.76 27.29
N LYS A 755 43.92 -25.33 27.14
CA LYS A 755 42.62 -25.21 27.89
C LYS A 755 42.13 -23.86 28.47
N PRO A 756 40.80 -23.58 28.62
CA PRO A 756 39.63 -24.46 28.49
C PRO A 756 38.55 -23.96 27.49
N ARG A 757 37.80 -24.87 26.84
CA ARG A 757 36.54 -24.51 26.16
C ARG A 757 35.55 -24.06 27.24
N ARG A 758 35.30 -22.75 27.29
CA ARG A 758 34.40 -22.11 28.26
C ARG A 758 32.97 -22.64 28.08
N LEU A 759 32.39 -23.17 29.15
CA LEU A 759 30.94 -23.24 29.36
C LEU A 759 30.33 -21.89 28.97
N LEU A 760 29.59 -21.83 27.86
CA LEU A 760 28.72 -20.69 27.58
C LEU A 760 27.47 -20.86 28.44
N LYS A 761 27.61 -20.59 29.74
CA LYS A 761 26.47 -20.17 30.56
C LYS A 761 25.78 -19.05 29.79
N ASP A 762 24.44 -19.06 29.75
CA ASP A 762 23.60 -18.04 29.13
C ASP A 762 23.32 -18.13 27.61
N ALA A 763 23.52 -19.29 26.98
CA ALA A 763 23.21 -19.51 25.56
C ALA A 763 21.77 -19.99 25.29
N ILE A 764 21.26 -19.73 24.07
CA ILE A 764 20.03 -20.35 23.53
C ILE A 764 20.45 -21.56 22.71
N VAL A 765 19.92 -22.74 23.03
CA VAL A 765 20.36 -24.00 22.42
C VAL A 765 19.37 -24.45 21.36
N LEU A 766 19.87 -24.74 20.16
CA LEU A 766 19.12 -25.31 19.05
C LEU A 766 19.23 -26.83 19.10
N VAL A 767 18.09 -27.53 19.10
CA VAL A 767 18.01 -29.00 19.09
C VAL A 767 17.07 -29.49 18.00
N LYS A 768 17.31 -30.69 17.48
CA LYS A 768 16.44 -31.35 16.52
C LYS A 768 15.37 -32.18 17.24
N ARG A 769 14.18 -32.24 16.65
CA ARG A 769 13.17 -33.24 17.00
C ARG A 769 13.76 -34.64 16.77
N GLY A 770 13.68 -35.49 17.80
CA GLY A 770 14.25 -36.85 17.81
C GLY A 770 13.30 -37.83 18.51
N GLY A 771 13.77 -39.04 18.83
CA GLY A 771 12.93 -40.12 19.36
C GLY A 771 12.54 -40.03 20.83
N CYS A 772 13.15 -39.13 21.60
CA CYS A 772 12.87 -38.90 23.03
C CYS A 772 11.83 -37.78 23.26
N MET A 773 11.27 -37.72 24.47
CA MET A 773 10.24 -36.74 24.83
C MET A 773 10.79 -35.31 24.91
N PHE A 774 9.95 -34.29 24.66
CA PHE A 774 10.36 -32.88 24.73
C PHE A 774 10.86 -32.48 26.13
N LEU A 775 10.24 -33.02 27.19
CA LEU A 775 10.63 -32.79 28.57
C LEU A 775 12.03 -33.35 28.87
N GLU A 776 12.37 -34.50 28.29
CA GLU A 776 13.68 -35.15 28.43
C GLU A 776 14.80 -34.32 27.78
N LYS A 777 14.54 -33.76 26.59
CA LYS A 777 15.44 -32.81 25.93
C LYS A 777 15.66 -31.56 26.78
N ALA A 778 14.59 -31.02 27.37
CA ALA A 778 14.67 -29.85 28.25
C ALA A 778 15.54 -30.12 29.49
N ILE A 779 15.44 -31.30 30.10
CA ILE A 779 16.27 -31.71 31.24
C ILE A 779 17.76 -31.75 30.85
N ASN A 780 18.09 -32.44 29.75
CA ASN A 780 19.47 -32.63 29.31
C ASN A 780 20.15 -31.30 28.95
N VAL A 781 19.42 -30.38 28.32
CA VAL A 781 19.93 -29.07 27.90
C VAL A 781 20.04 -28.09 29.09
N LYS A 782 19.11 -28.15 30.05
CA LYS A 782 19.15 -27.28 31.23
C LYS A 782 20.35 -27.58 32.15
N GLN A 783 20.72 -28.84 32.30
CA GLN A 783 21.89 -29.24 33.10
C GLN A 783 23.20 -28.58 32.62
N MET A 784 23.25 -28.13 31.36
CA MET A 784 24.37 -27.42 30.76
C MET A 784 24.31 -25.88 30.89
N GLY A 785 23.32 -25.33 31.60
CA GLY A 785 23.19 -23.89 31.86
C GLY A 785 22.61 -23.09 30.68
N ALA A 786 21.78 -23.72 29.85
CA ALA A 786 21.03 -23.05 28.79
C ALA A 786 20.03 -22.03 29.34
N ARG A 787 19.85 -20.92 28.61
CA ARG A 787 18.91 -19.84 28.95
C ARG A 787 17.57 -19.98 28.20
N GLY A 788 17.56 -20.66 27.06
CA GLY A 788 16.37 -21.00 26.28
C GLY A 788 16.66 -22.11 25.28
N VAL A 789 15.62 -22.75 24.75
CA VAL A 789 15.75 -23.88 23.82
C VAL A 789 14.81 -23.72 22.64
N ILE A 790 15.31 -23.98 21.43
CA ILE A 790 14.55 -23.99 20.19
C ILE A 790 14.62 -25.40 19.60
N VAL A 791 13.47 -26.05 19.46
CA VAL A 791 13.35 -27.37 18.83
C VAL A 791 12.98 -27.19 17.37
N VAL A 792 13.79 -27.73 16.47
CA VAL A 792 13.56 -27.73 15.03
C VAL A 792 12.87 -29.02 14.62
N ASP A 793 11.78 -28.91 13.86
CA ASP A 793 11.11 -30.07 13.29
C ASP A 793 12.03 -30.87 12.35
N SER A 794 11.90 -32.19 12.39
CA SER A 794 12.70 -33.09 11.57
C SER A 794 12.04 -33.41 10.21
N THR A 795 10.80 -32.98 9.99
CA THR A 795 10.02 -33.27 8.78
C THR A 795 10.32 -32.23 7.69
N PRO A 796 10.92 -32.60 6.55
CA PRO A 796 11.23 -31.63 5.49
C PRO A 796 9.98 -30.95 4.92
N GLY A 797 10.06 -29.64 4.69
CA GLY A 797 9.02 -28.85 4.04
C GLY A 797 7.90 -28.34 4.95
N THR A 798 7.93 -28.64 6.25
CA THR A 798 7.00 -28.06 7.23
C THR A 798 7.31 -26.58 7.48
N SER A 799 6.27 -25.74 7.62
CA SER A 799 6.41 -24.30 7.88
C SER A 799 5.19 -23.74 8.62
N SER A 800 5.42 -22.74 9.47
CA SER A 800 4.35 -21.97 10.13
C SER A 800 3.38 -21.30 9.16
N ALA A 801 3.78 -21.06 7.91
CA ALA A 801 2.93 -20.50 6.86
C ALA A 801 1.92 -21.52 6.27
N LYS A 802 2.14 -22.82 6.47
CA LYS A 802 1.33 -23.91 5.86
C LYS A 802 0.73 -24.85 6.90
N ASP A 803 1.42 -25.06 8.02
CA ASP A 803 1.09 -26.04 9.04
C ASP A 803 0.58 -25.36 10.33
N LYS A 804 -0.40 -25.97 10.99
CA LYS A 804 -0.97 -25.43 12.23
C LYS A 804 -0.01 -25.65 13.41
N LEU A 805 0.21 -24.59 14.20
CA LEU A 805 0.96 -24.65 15.45
C LEU A 805 0.25 -25.48 16.51
N PHE A 806 1.04 -26.08 17.40
CA PHE A 806 0.57 -26.92 18.49
C PHE A 806 1.36 -26.63 19.78
N TYR A 807 0.76 -26.93 20.92
CA TYR A 807 1.46 -26.92 22.20
C TYR A 807 2.26 -28.21 22.33
N MET A 808 3.54 -28.10 22.72
CA MET A 808 4.30 -29.28 23.13
C MET A 808 3.85 -29.72 24.53
N SER A 809 3.25 -30.91 24.62
CA SER A 809 2.93 -31.57 25.89
C SER A 809 4.17 -32.25 26.48
N GLY A 810 4.23 -32.34 27.81
CA GLY A 810 5.24 -33.11 28.53
C GLY A 810 4.54 -34.07 29.48
N ASP A 811 4.57 -35.37 29.18
CA ASP A 811 4.01 -36.39 30.06
C ASP A 811 5.02 -36.69 31.18
N ALA A 812 4.97 -35.90 32.26
CA ALA A 812 5.52 -36.33 33.54
C ALA A 812 4.56 -37.38 34.14
N PRO A 813 5.04 -38.45 34.78
CA PRO A 813 4.19 -39.48 35.41
C PRO A 813 3.16 -38.93 36.42
N ASP A 814 3.36 -37.71 36.91
CA ASP A 814 2.53 -36.98 37.87
C ASP A 814 1.96 -35.65 37.32
N GLY A 815 2.19 -35.33 36.04
CA GLY A 815 1.67 -34.12 35.39
C GLY A 815 2.29 -32.79 35.83
N THR A 816 3.34 -32.80 36.67
CA THR A 816 4.02 -31.58 37.13
C THR A 816 5.48 -31.53 36.70
N PRO A 817 5.92 -30.53 35.91
CA PRO A 817 7.33 -30.40 35.57
C PRO A 817 8.17 -30.09 36.82
N PRO A 818 9.41 -30.61 36.93
CA PRO A 818 10.32 -30.26 38.01
C PRO A 818 10.42 -28.74 38.19
N ARG A 819 10.28 -28.23 39.43
CA ARG A 819 10.41 -26.77 39.73
C ARG A 819 11.66 -26.15 39.12
N GLU A 820 12.68 -26.99 39.05
CA GLU A 820 13.88 -26.94 38.20
C GLU A 820 13.67 -26.13 36.92
N LEU A 821 12.85 -26.68 36.02
CA LEU A 821 12.67 -26.32 34.61
C LEU A 821 11.76 -25.12 34.38
N MET A 822 11.05 -24.64 35.39
CA MET A 822 9.95 -23.68 35.21
C MET A 822 10.37 -22.33 34.61
N GLN A 823 11.65 -21.95 34.57
CA GLN A 823 12.10 -20.66 34.00
C GLN A 823 12.95 -20.77 32.72
N LEU A 824 12.81 -21.85 31.95
CA LEU A 824 13.53 -22.07 30.70
C LEU A 824 12.57 -22.02 29.51
N PRO A 825 12.48 -20.91 28.73
CA PRO A 825 11.63 -20.87 27.53
C PRO A 825 12.03 -21.95 26.53
N PHE A 826 11.08 -22.79 26.15
CA PHE A 826 11.27 -23.94 25.26
C PHE A 826 10.22 -23.88 24.14
N VAL A 827 10.69 -23.69 22.91
CA VAL A 827 9.83 -23.37 21.76
C VAL A 827 10.06 -24.30 20.59
N PHE A 828 9.04 -24.48 19.76
CA PHE A 828 9.11 -25.30 18.55
C PHE A 828 9.08 -24.45 17.29
N VAL A 829 9.96 -24.73 16.33
CA VAL A 829 9.91 -24.14 14.99
C VAL A 829 9.86 -25.24 13.94
N PHE A 830 9.15 -24.99 12.85
CA PHE A 830 9.08 -25.93 11.74
C PHE A 830 10.39 -25.96 10.93
N HIS A 831 10.50 -26.91 10.02
CA HIS A 831 11.75 -27.24 9.32
C HIS A 831 12.32 -26.07 8.51
N GLU A 832 11.47 -25.34 7.78
CA GLU A 832 11.90 -24.20 6.95
C GLU A 832 12.49 -23.05 7.79
N GLU A 833 11.83 -22.71 8.90
CA GLU A 833 12.29 -21.69 9.84
C GLU A 833 13.59 -22.12 10.55
N GLY A 834 13.71 -23.40 10.92
CA GLY A 834 14.94 -23.97 11.46
C GLY A 834 16.12 -23.91 10.49
N ARG A 835 15.90 -24.22 9.21
CA ARG A 835 16.92 -24.09 8.15
C ARG A 835 17.38 -22.64 7.98
N ALA A 836 16.45 -21.69 8.04
CA ALA A 836 16.79 -20.26 7.98
C ALA A 836 17.65 -19.80 9.17
N LEU A 837 17.36 -20.29 10.38
CA LEU A 837 18.16 -20.02 11.58
C LEU A 837 19.60 -20.55 11.44
N VAL A 838 19.78 -21.81 11.04
CA VAL A 838 21.12 -22.41 10.85
C VAL A 838 21.90 -21.70 9.74
N SER A 839 21.23 -21.33 8.64
CA SER A 839 21.85 -20.54 7.56
C SER A 839 22.34 -19.17 8.03
N ALA A 840 21.61 -18.51 8.93
CA ALA A 840 22.03 -17.23 9.52
C ALA A 840 23.25 -17.41 10.43
N MET A 841 23.31 -18.50 11.21
CA MET A 841 24.46 -18.83 12.05
C MET A 841 25.74 -19.00 11.22
N GLY A 842 25.68 -19.81 10.16
CA GLY A 842 26.82 -20.06 9.29
C GLY A 842 27.34 -18.80 8.58
N ARG A 843 26.44 -17.97 8.04
CA ARG A 843 26.81 -16.71 7.37
C ARG A 843 27.52 -15.74 8.30
N ARG A 844 27.01 -15.55 9.51
CA ARG A 844 27.61 -14.63 10.49
C ARG A 844 28.96 -15.12 10.99
N TRP A 845 29.10 -16.43 11.22
CA TRP A 845 30.37 -17.01 11.62
C TRP A 845 31.45 -16.79 10.55
N LYS A 846 31.12 -17.01 9.26
CA LYS A 846 32.03 -16.74 8.14
C LYS A 846 32.47 -15.28 8.07
N LEU A 847 31.54 -14.34 8.25
CA LEU A 847 31.81 -12.90 8.09
C LEU A 847 32.51 -12.26 9.29
N LYS A 848 32.21 -12.69 10.53
CA LYS A 848 32.61 -11.97 11.74
C LYS A 848 33.21 -12.86 12.83
N ARG A 849 33.29 -14.18 12.64
CA ARG A 849 33.72 -15.18 13.63
C ARG A 849 33.04 -14.99 15.00
N LYS A 850 31.75 -14.61 14.98
CA LYS A 850 30.91 -14.35 16.17
C LYS A 850 29.56 -15.09 16.06
N PRO A 851 28.98 -15.58 17.17
CA PRO A 851 27.67 -16.24 17.14
C PRO A 851 26.54 -15.29 16.77
N VAL A 852 25.45 -15.86 16.27
CA VAL A 852 24.18 -15.17 16.09
C VAL A 852 23.53 -14.95 17.45
N LEU A 853 23.07 -13.74 17.70
CA LEU A 853 22.28 -13.44 18.89
C LEU A 853 20.80 -13.58 18.57
N ALA A 854 20.11 -14.41 19.36
CA ALA A 854 18.70 -14.69 19.24
C ALA A 854 17.95 -14.27 20.51
N MET A 855 16.66 -14.06 20.36
CA MET A 855 15.75 -13.75 21.44
C MET A 855 14.49 -14.61 21.32
N ILE A 856 14.06 -15.20 22.43
CA ILE A 856 12.78 -15.91 22.55
C ILE A 856 11.81 -15.02 23.34
N ALA A 857 10.67 -14.70 22.76
CA ALA A 857 9.64 -13.84 23.35
C ALA A 857 8.27 -14.54 23.38
N LYS A 858 7.50 -14.30 24.45
CA LYS A 858 6.21 -14.95 24.69
C LYS A 858 5.14 -14.58 23.66
N LYS A 859 5.21 -13.35 23.14
CA LYS A 859 4.32 -12.81 22.10
C LYS A 859 5.14 -11.93 21.14
N ASN A 860 4.61 -11.67 19.95
CA ASN A 860 5.23 -10.80 18.95
C ASN A 860 5.08 -9.31 19.31
N ASP A 861 5.67 -8.90 20.45
CA ASP A 861 5.64 -7.55 20.99
C ASP A 861 6.78 -6.71 20.40
N ILE A 862 6.54 -6.10 19.23
CA ILE A 862 7.57 -5.36 18.48
C ILE A 862 8.23 -4.25 19.33
N PRO A 863 7.49 -3.43 20.11
CA PRO A 863 8.10 -2.46 21.02
C PRO A 863 9.04 -3.10 22.05
N LYS A 864 8.62 -4.18 22.71
CA LYS A 864 9.45 -4.89 23.70
C LYS A 864 10.66 -5.57 23.06
N ILE A 865 10.50 -6.08 21.84
CA ILE A 865 11.58 -6.70 21.04
C ILE A 865 12.63 -5.67 20.63
N LEU A 866 12.20 -4.49 20.17
CA LEU A 866 13.08 -3.41 19.75
C LEU A 866 13.76 -2.73 20.95
N SER A 867 13.03 -2.47 22.03
CA SER A 867 13.60 -1.86 23.24
C SER A 867 14.66 -2.76 23.88
N GLN A 868 14.41 -4.06 23.97
CA GLN A 868 15.39 -5.03 24.47
C GLN A 868 16.57 -5.22 23.50
N SER A 869 16.34 -5.12 22.18
CA SER A 869 17.42 -5.13 21.20
C SER A 869 18.34 -3.90 21.36
N LEU A 870 17.77 -2.72 21.59
CA LEU A 870 18.49 -1.46 21.83
C LEU A 870 19.23 -1.47 23.17
N HIS A 871 18.56 -1.88 24.25
CA HIS A 871 19.17 -2.00 25.58
C HIS A 871 20.33 -3.01 25.60
N TYR A 872 20.18 -4.14 24.88
CA TYR A 872 21.28 -5.08 24.72
C TYR A 872 22.46 -4.44 23.96
N LEU A 873 22.21 -3.66 22.91
CA LEU A 873 23.27 -2.95 22.16
C LEU A 873 23.98 -1.90 23.02
N ASP A 874 23.24 -1.17 23.85
CA ASP A 874 23.79 -0.20 24.81
C ASP A 874 24.65 -0.89 25.87
N SER A 875 24.25 -2.07 26.32
CA SER A 875 25.03 -2.85 27.31
C SER A 875 26.35 -3.40 26.77
N ILE A 876 26.48 -3.58 25.45
CA ILE A 876 27.71 -4.06 24.80
C ILE A 876 28.54 -2.94 24.14
N SER A 877 27.98 -1.72 24.02
CA SER A 877 28.65 -0.55 23.45
C SER A 877 29.33 0.31 24.52
N GLN A 878 29.06 0.09 25.82
CA GLN A 878 29.84 0.71 26.89
C GLN A 878 31.29 0.19 26.87
N PRO A 879 32.29 1.08 26.69
CA PRO A 879 33.68 0.68 26.77
C PRO A 879 33.99 0.21 28.20
N ARG A 880 34.61 -0.97 28.31
CA ARG A 880 35.31 -1.36 29.54
C ARG A 880 36.32 -0.26 29.85
N THR A 881 36.10 0.42 30.96
CA THR A 881 36.96 1.45 31.51
C THR A 881 38.36 0.89 31.76
N ASP A 882 39.33 1.34 30.98
CA ASP A 882 40.71 1.55 31.43
C ASP A 882 41.30 2.72 30.62
N GLY A 883 41.35 3.89 31.26
CA GLY A 883 42.33 4.94 30.97
C GLY A 883 42.05 5.94 29.85
N HIS A 884 41.69 7.16 30.27
CA HIS A 884 41.89 8.48 29.62
C HIS A 884 40.81 9.02 28.66
N GLU A 885 39.92 9.83 29.28
CA GLU A 885 39.49 11.21 28.95
C GLU A 885 39.32 11.61 27.47
N GLN A 886 38.20 12.18 27.00
CA GLN A 886 37.46 13.32 27.58
C GLN A 886 35.94 13.25 27.27
N CYS A 887 35.13 13.63 28.25
CA CYS A 887 33.71 13.98 28.10
C CYS A 887 33.55 15.37 27.45
N PHE A 888 32.39 15.66 26.83
CA PHE A 888 31.44 16.65 27.33
C PHE A 888 30.10 16.64 26.57
N GLU A 889 29.02 16.82 27.34
CA GLU A 889 27.62 16.94 26.96
C GLU A 889 27.23 18.32 26.38
N LEU A 890 26.11 18.31 25.64
CA LEU A 890 25.00 19.29 25.55
C LEU A 890 25.24 20.82 25.48
N SER A 891 24.44 21.45 24.61
CA SER A 891 23.76 22.78 24.75
C SER A 891 24.22 23.97 23.88
N ALA A 892 23.28 24.40 23.03
CA ALA A 892 22.83 25.78 22.71
C ALA A 892 23.77 26.90 22.16
N HIS A 893 23.25 27.52 21.08
CA HIS A 893 23.16 28.97 20.78
C HIS A 893 24.33 29.75 20.14
N VAL A 894 23.98 30.33 18.97
CA VAL A 894 24.11 31.76 18.56
C VAL A 894 25.39 32.27 17.83
N GLU A 895 25.15 32.58 16.54
CA GLU A 895 25.48 33.77 15.72
C GLU A 895 26.91 34.17 15.28
N THR A 896 26.93 34.55 13.98
CA THR A 896 27.76 35.56 13.27
C THR A 896 29.27 35.34 13.05
N VAL A 897 29.73 35.48 11.79
CA VAL A 897 30.48 36.66 11.26
C VAL A 897 30.72 36.51 9.74
N GLN A 898 30.62 37.64 9.05
CA GLN A 898 30.77 37.91 7.61
C GLN A 898 32.20 37.84 7.04
N SER A 899 32.26 37.64 5.71
CA SER A 899 33.15 38.20 4.66
C SER A 899 34.60 38.64 4.95
N LEU A 900 35.54 38.27 4.05
CA LEU A 900 36.65 39.11 3.53
C LEU A 900 37.31 38.43 2.29
N CYS A 901 37.36 39.13 1.14
CA CYS A 901 38.11 38.81 -0.11
C CYS A 901 39.61 39.23 0.02
N PRO A 902 40.61 38.82 -0.83
CA PRO A 902 40.71 39.15 -2.28
C PRO A 902 41.47 38.17 -3.22
N GLN A 903 41.45 38.48 -4.52
CA GLN A 903 42.12 37.83 -5.66
C GLN A 903 43.63 38.21 -5.79
N GLU A 904 44.48 37.26 -6.22
CA GLU A 904 45.39 37.30 -7.41
C GLU A 904 46.73 36.53 -7.27
N ALA A 905 47.03 35.76 -8.34
CA ALA A 905 48.29 35.36 -8.98
C ALA A 905 49.42 34.61 -8.23
N ILE A 906 49.89 33.48 -8.80
CA ILE A 906 51.32 33.12 -9.06
C ILE A 906 51.42 31.95 -10.07
N ARG A 907 52.46 32.04 -10.92
CA ARG A 907 52.86 31.15 -12.03
C ARG A 907 53.56 29.85 -11.58
N ALA A 908 53.62 28.92 -12.54
CA ALA A 908 54.18 27.57 -12.55
C ALA A 908 55.67 27.42 -12.17
N ASP A 909 56.03 26.20 -11.74
CA ASP A 909 57.31 25.59 -12.10
C ASP A 909 57.21 24.06 -12.20
N GLU A 910 57.82 23.51 -13.25
CA GLU A 910 57.90 22.08 -13.57
C GLU A 910 59.10 21.44 -12.85
N THR A 911 58.93 20.24 -12.29
CA THR A 911 60.08 19.34 -12.09
C THR A 911 59.73 17.89 -12.39
N HIS A 912 60.48 17.35 -13.35
CA HIS A 912 60.68 15.93 -13.65
C HIS A 912 61.03 15.11 -12.40
N GLN A 913 60.42 13.93 -12.24
CA GLN A 913 61.13 12.75 -11.71
C GLN A 913 60.74 11.47 -12.45
N GLU A 914 61.76 10.85 -13.01
CA GLU A 914 61.78 9.51 -13.61
C GLU A 914 61.78 8.42 -12.52
N GLY A 915 61.08 7.32 -12.82
CA GLY A 915 61.53 5.97 -12.53
C GLY A 915 61.22 5.39 -11.14
N LYS A 916 60.15 4.58 -11.08
CA LYS A 916 60.18 3.17 -10.61
C LYS A 916 58.78 2.55 -10.67
N ASP A 917 58.72 1.34 -11.22
CA ASP A 917 57.61 0.38 -11.31
C ASP A 917 56.27 0.82 -10.69
N GLY A 918 55.37 1.31 -11.55
CA GLY A 918 54.01 1.67 -11.18
C GLY A 918 53.07 1.55 -12.38
N TRP A 919 51.80 1.25 -12.10
CA TRP A 919 50.74 1.33 -13.10
C TRP A 919 50.40 2.80 -13.35
N ASN A 920 50.45 3.25 -14.61
CA ASN A 920 50.05 4.63 -14.96
C ASN A 920 48.53 4.70 -15.10
N ILE A 921 47.89 5.60 -14.33
CA ILE A 921 46.48 5.96 -14.48
C ILE A 921 46.42 7.13 -15.45
N THR A 922 46.03 6.87 -16.69
CA THR A 922 45.82 7.93 -17.68
C THR A 922 44.34 8.27 -17.78
N LEU A 923 43.98 9.51 -17.43
CA LEU A 923 42.69 10.12 -17.73
C LEU A 923 42.86 10.96 -18.99
N GLY A 924 42.28 10.52 -20.11
CA GLY A 924 42.32 11.25 -21.38
C GLY A 924 40.92 11.63 -21.85
N PRO A 925 40.75 12.77 -22.54
CA PRO A 925 39.49 13.11 -23.18
C PRO A 925 39.37 12.32 -24.48
N VAL A 926 38.24 11.62 -24.66
CA VAL A 926 37.88 11.00 -25.95
C VAL A 926 36.40 11.27 -26.17
N ASP A 927 36.12 12.39 -26.85
CA ASP A 927 34.83 12.94 -27.28
C ASP A 927 33.72 13.06 -26.20
N GLU A 928 32.87 14.07 -26.36
CA GLU A 928 32.13 14.82 -25.32
C GLU A 928 31.14 14.06 -24.40
N THR A 929 31.20 12.73 -24.27
CA THR A 929 30.26 11.97 -23.43
C THR A 929 30.82 10.84 -22.56
N GLU A 930 32.11 10.47 -22.59
CA GLU A 930 32.63 9.41 -21.71
C GLU A 930 34.02 9.73 -21.09
N THR A 931 34.13 9.68 -19.76
CA THR A 931 35.42 9.69 -19.04
C THR A 931 35.80 8.25 -18.70
N PHE A 932 36.97 7.78 -19.14
CA PHE A 932 37.46 6.43 -18.84
C PHE A 932 38.68 6.45 -17.95
N VAL A 933 38.76 5.47 -17.04
CA VAL A 933 39.99 5.14 -16.31
C VAL A 933 40.63 3.95 -17.03
N LEU A 934 41.76 4.19 -17.69
CA LEU A 934 42.58 3.14 -18.30
C LEU A 934 43.71 2.75 -17.34
N LEU A 935 43.80 1.47 -16.99
CA LEU A 935 44.93 0.88 -16.26
C LEU A 935 45.70 -0.01 -17.23
N ASN A 936 46.89 0.42 -17.65
CA ASN A 936 47.69 -0.34 -18.62
C ASN A 936 48.84 -1.10 -17.96
N LYS A 937 49.04 -2.36 -18.38
CA LYS A 937 49.95 -3.32 -17.74
C LYS A 937 51.37 -3.18 -18.26
N THR A 938 52.30 -2.76 -17.40
CA THR A 938 53.72 -3.02 -17.58
C THR A 938 54.16 -4.12 -16.61
N SER A 939 54.06 -5.36 -17.11
CA SER A 939 54.66 -6.61 -16.58
C SER A 939 54.15 -7.18 -15.24
N GLY A 940 53.83 -8.49 -15.23
CA GLY A 940 53.91 -9.35 -14.03
C GLY A 940 52.62 -9.76 -13.30
N HIS A 941 52.14 -10.97 -13.59
CA HIS A 941 51.29 -11.91 -12.80
C HIS A 941 50.45 -11.45 -11.58
N ILE A 942 49.16 -11.17 -11.80
CA ILE A 942 48.05 -11.46 -10.84
C ILE A 942 46.83 -11.93 -11.66
N SER A 943 46.14 -12.98 -11.21
CA SER A 943 44.93 -13.53 -11.87
C SER A 943 43.69 -12.68 -11.53
N PRO A 944 42.85 -12.26 -12.51
CA PRO A 944 41.82 -11.23 -12.31
C PRO A 944 40.56 -11.69 -11.57
N ARG A 945 40.53 -12.87 -10.96
CA ARG A 945 39.34 -13.45 -10.30
C ARG A 945 39.39 -13.50 -8.77
N ASN A 946 40.41 -12.93 -8.12
CA ASN A 946 40.52 -12.99 -6.66
C ASN A 946 40.29 -11.59 -6.03
N PRO A 947 39.14 -11.35 -5.36
CA PRO A 947 38.81 -10.05 -4.75
C PRO A 947 39.85 -9.59 -3.71
N SER A 948 40.43 -10.54 -2.98
CA SER A 948 41.39 -10.28 -1.91
C SER A 948 42.68 -9.63 -2.41
N ALA A 949 43.16 -10.03 -3.61
CA ALA A 949 44.36 -9.49 -4.22
C ALA A 949 44.15 -8.08 -4.80
N TRP A 950 42.90 -7.74 -5.18
CA TRP A 950 42.52 -6.41 -5.64
C TRP A 950 42.41 -5.41 -4.49
N ALA A 951 41.85 -5.84 -3.35
CA ALA A 951 41.77 -5.03 -2.14
C ALA A 951 43.17 -4.70 -1.58
N GLU A 952 44.06 -5.69 -1.50
CA GLU A 952 45.47 -5.49 -1.11
C GLU A 952 46.21 -4.50 -2.02
N LEU A 953 45.89 -4.47 -3.32
CA LEU A 953 46.54 -3.59 -4.30
C LEU A 953 46.12 -2.12 -4.15
N ILE A 954 44.83 -1.85 -3.88
CA ILE A 954 44.32 -0.50 -3.58
C ILE A 954 44.88 -0.03 -2.25
N ASP A 955 44.95 -0.92 -1.27
CA ASP A 955 45.48 -0.64 0.06
C ASP A 955 46.95 -0.21 0.03
N LYS A 956 47.76 -0.87 -0.81
CA LYS A 956 49.21 -0.67 -0.94
C LYS A 956 49.62 0.55 -1.78
N ASN A 957 48.77 1.01 -2.70
CA ASN A 957 49.07 2.11 -3.63
C ASN A 957 48.27 3.39 -3.35
N TRP A 958 47.48 3.44 -2.26
CA TRP A 958 46.79 4.66 -1.85
C TRP A 958 47.81 5.69 -1.31
N PRO A 959 47.91 6.90 -1.87
CA PRO A 959 48.89 7.88 -1.41
C PRO A 959 48.59 8.30 0.03
N THR A 960 49.54 8.07 0.93
CA THR A 960 49.37 8.17 2.39
C THR A 960 49.44 9.59 2.95
N ALA A 961 49.68 10.60 2.11
CA ALA A 961 49.76 11.99 2.54
C ALA A 961 48.49 12.75 2.12
N ASN A 962 47.58 12.94 3.08
CA ASN A 962 46.47 13.91 3.08
C ASN A 962 45.12 13.57 2.43
N HIS A 963 44.73 12.29 2.27
CA HIS A 963 43.35 11.96 1.84
C HIS A 963 42.57 11.01 2.78
N ASP A 964 41.28 11.34 2.89
CA ASP A 964 40.23 10.79 3.75
C ASP A 964 40.11 9.26 3.60
N GLU A 965 40.30 8.52 4.70
CA GLU A 965 40.17 7.04 4.78
C GLU A 965 38.79 6.59 4.25
N TYR A 966 37.79 7.46 4.41
CA TYR A 966 36.45 7.32 3.85
C TYR A 966 36.42 7.18 2.31
N CYS A 967 37.27 7.92 1.58
CA CYS A 967 37.34 7.83 0.13
C CYS A 967 37.99 6.52 -0.35
N LYS A 968 38.92 5.98 0.43
CA LYS A 968 39.56 4.69 0.17
C LYS A 968 38.55 3.55 0.31
N ASP A 969 37.79 3.54 1.41
CA ASP A 969 36.73 2.55 1.66
C ASP A 969 35.61 2.62 0.62
N LEU A 970 35.25 3.82 0.19
CA LEU A 970 34.26 4.03 -0.86
C LEU A 970 34.69 3.42 -2.20
N MET A 971 35.97 3.57 -2.56
CA MET A 971 36.54 3.04 -3.79
C MET A 971 36.76 1.52 -3.74
N LEU A 972 37.09 0.97 -2.58
CA LEU A 972 37.13 -0.48 -2.32
C LEU A 972 35.75 -1.11 -2.51
N ALA A 973 34.70 -0.53 -1.90
CA ALA A 973 33.34 -1.06 -1.98
C ALA A 973 32.74 -1.04 -3.40
N VAL A 974 33.03 0.00 -4.18
CA VAL A 974 32.58 0.08 -5.59
C VAL A 974 33.32 -0.93 -6.46
N SER A 975 34.61 -1.15 -6.20
CA SER A 975 35.43 -2.14 -6.90
C SER A 975 34.98 -3.57 -6.61
N GLU A 976 34.68 -3.89 -5.35
CA GLU A 976 34.13 -5.20 -4.95
C GLU A 976 32.77 -5.49 -5.60
N ALA A 977 31.87 -4.51 -5.63
CA ALA A 977 30.57 -4.64 -6.27
C ALA A 977 30.68 -4.89 -7.79
N ALA A 978 31.64 -4.25 -8.45
CA ALA A 978 31.93 -4.48 -9.87
C ALA A 978 32.50 -5.89 -10.12
N LEU A 979 33.43 -6.35 -9.27
CA LEU A 979 34.05 -7.67 -9.37
C LEU A 979 33.05 -8.81 -9.11
N SER A 980 32.13 -8.63 -8.14
CA SER A 980 31.05 -9.59 -7.87
C SER A 980 30.16 -9.82 -9.09
N GLN A 981 29.86 -8.76 -9.86
CA GLN A 981 29.08 -8.87 -11.09
C GLN A 981 29.83 -9.58 -12.23
N ILE A 982 31.16 -9.45 -12.30
CA ILE A 982 31.99 -10.17 -13.29
C ILE A 982 31.98 -11.68 -12.98
N THR A 983 32.02 -12.07 -11.71
CA THR A 983 31.97 -13.48 -11.30
C THR A 983 30.60 -14.13 -11.51
N GLU A 984 29.50 -13.39 -11.41
CA GLU A 984 28.13 -13.91 -11.60
C GLU A 984 27.72 -14.05 -13.08
N THR A 985 28.36 -13.32 -14.00
CA THR A 985 27.91 -13.25 -15.41
C THR A 985 28.70 -14.13 -16.38
N GLU A 986 29.76 -14.82 -15.94
CA GLU A 986 30.66 -15.65 -16.76
C GLU A 986 31.06 -15.03 -18.13
N ASP A 987 31.19 -13.69 -18.24
CA ASP A 987 31.59 -13.05 -19.50
C ASP A 987 33.10 -13.31 -19.78
N PRO A 988 33.45 -14.02 -20.87
CA PRO A 988 34.83 -14.36 -21.19
C PRO A 988 35.71 -13.15 -21.54
N ARG A 989 35.13 -11.94 -21.70
CA ARG A 989 35.86 -10.69 -21.96
C ARG A 989 36.11 -9.82 -20.72
N GLY A 990 35.68 -10.25 -19.53
CA GLY A 990 35.96 -9.58 -18.26
C GLY A 990 35.43 -8.14 -18.15
N ARG A 991 34.26 -7.86 -18.74
CA ARG A 991 33.66 -6.52 -18.74
C ARG A 991 32.55 -6.44 -17.68
N ALA A 992 32.60 -5.43 -16.81
CA ALA A 992 31.46 -5.02 -16.00
C ALA A 992 31.23 -3.52 -16.08
N SER A 993 29.97 -3.12 -16.05
CA SER A 993 29.57 -1.72 -15.90
C SER A 993 28.65 -1.58 -14.71
N VAL A 994 29.08 -0.85 -13.69
CA VAL A 994 28.22 -0.50 -12.55
C VAL A 994 27.29 0.63 -13.00
N THR A 995 26.13 0.27 -13.54
CA THR A 995 25.21 1.24 -14.18
C THR A 995 24.23 1.92 -13.23
N ARG A 996 24.27 1.62 -11.92
CA ARG A 996 23.39 2.27 -10.93
C ARG A 996 24.09 2.52 -9.60
N LEU A 997 24.89 3.58 -9.56
CA LEU A 997 25.18 4.28 -8.30
C LEU A 997 24.11 5.36 -8.12
N SER A 998 23.55 5.49 -6.91
CA SER A 998 22.61 6.59 -6.62
C SER A 998 23.31 7.95 -6.81
N ARG A 999 22.55 9.02 -7.10
CA ARG A 999 23.10 10.38 -7.28
C ARG A 999 24.05 10.82 -6.15
N ARG A 1000 23.74 10.40 -4.91
CA ARG A 1000 24.54 10.69 -3.70
C ARG A 1000 25.90 9.97 -3.72
N TRP A 1001 25.95 8.76 -4.25
CA TRP A 1001 27.19 7.98 -4.43
C TRP A 1001 28.02 8.49 -5.62
N CYS A 1002 27.40 8.83 -6.76
CA CYS A 1002 28.12 9.47 -7.88
C CYS A 1002 28.77 10.78 -7.47
N TYR A 1003 28.09 11.60 -6.66
CA TYR A 1003 28.63 12.84 -6.14
C TYR A 1003 29.79 12.61 -5.15
N ARG A 1004 29.68 11.61 -4.25
CA ARG A 1004 30.73 11.27 -3.28
C ARG A 1004 31.96 10.67 -3.95
N VAL A 1005 31.78 9.71 -4.87
CA VAL A 1005 32.86 9.15 -5.69
C VAL A 1005 33.51 10.24 -6.55
N GLY A 1006 32.72 11.10 -7.20
CA GLY A 1006 33.24 12.24 -7.96
C GLY A 1006 33.92 13.32 -7.10
N LYS A 1007 33.59 13.44 -5.81
CA LYS A 1007 34.30 14.31 -4.87
C LYS A 1007 35.65 13.70 -4.45
N CYS A 1008 35.70 12.39 -4.23
CA CYS A 1008 36.94 11.66 -3.96
C CYS A 1008 37.91 11.68 -5.16
N LEU A 1009 37.40 11.46 -6.37
CA LEU A 1009 38.22 11.48 -7.60
C LEU A 1009 38.78 12.86 -7.95
N ARG A 1010 38.06 13.94 -7.59
CA ARG A 1010 38.53 15.32 -7.75
C ARG A 1010 39.72 15.67 -6.84
N GLY A 1011 39.88 14.99 -5.71
CA GLY A 1011 41.06 15.15 -4.85
C GLY A 1011 42.32 14.50 -5.41
N ILE A 1012 42.17 13.46 -6.25
CA ILE A 1012 43.27 12.60 -6.71
C ILE A 1012 43.98 13.18 -7.96
N SER A 1013 43.40 14.17 -8.65
CA SER A 1013 43.98 14.72 -9.88
C SER A 1013 45.05 15.77 -9.62
N THR A 1014 46.31 15.40 -9.88
CA THR A 1014 47.43 16.32 -10.08
C THR A 1014 47.50 16.71 -11.56
N THR A 1015 46.56 17.50 -12.07
CA THR A 1015 46.74 18.33 -13.28
C THR A 1015 45.52 19.23 -13.48
N ASN A 1016 45.71 20.54 -13.36
CA ASN A 1016 44.68 21.56 -13.63
C ASN A 1016 44.29 21.54 -15.10
N ALA A 1017 43.06 21.13 -15.42
CA ALA A 1017 42.41 21.43 -16.70
C ALA A 1017 40.97 21.90 -16.47
N VAL A 1018 40.72 23.09 -17.01
CA VAL A 1018 39.51 23.91 -17.05
C VAL A 1018 38.22 23.10 -17.29
N ILE A 1019 37.25 23.21 -16.36
CA ILE A 1019 35.82 23.11 -16.65
C ILE A 1019 35.10 24.14 -15.77
N ASP A 1020 35.16 25.40 -16.20
CA ASP A 1020 34.08 26.34 -15.93
C ASP A 1020 33.01 26.14 -17.01
N GLU A 1021 31.76 26.45 -16.65
CA GLU A 1021 30.53 26.40 -17.45
C GLU A 1021 29.69 25.10 -17.41
N CYS A 1022 28.49 25.29 -16.85
CA CYS A 1022 27.24 24.57 -17.05
C CYS A 1022 27.26 23.34 -17.99
N HIS A 1023 27.42 22.12 -17.47
CA HIS A 1023 26.69 20.92 -17.93
C HIS A 1023 26.74 19.79 -16.89
N ARG A 1024 25.65 19.01 -16.79
CA ARG A 1024 25.43 17.94 -15.81
C ARG A 1024 26.50 16.82 -15.93
N PRO A 1025 27.21 16.42 -14.87
CA PRO A 1025 28.11 15.27 -14.96
C PRO A 1025 27.33 13.96 -14.73
N TYR A 1026 27.25 13.12 -15.76
CA TYR A 1026 27.00 11.68 -15.58
C TYR A 1026 28.35 11.00 -15.42
N LEU A 1027 28.67 10.51 -14.22
CA LEU A 1027 29.88 9.73 -13.99
C LEU A 1027 29.61 8.27 -14.40
N ARG A 1028 30.09 7.85 -15.57
CA ARG A 1028 30.00 6.46 -16.03
C ARG A 1028 31.37 5.79 -15.90
N LEU A 1029 31.60 5.09 -14.78
CA LEU A 1029 32.82 4.31 -14.57
C LEU A 1029 32.78 3.05 -15.45
N ARG A 1030 33.64 3.01 -16.48
CA ARG A 1030 33.85 1.83 -17.33
C ARG A 1030 35.28 1.34 -17.09
N LEU A 1031 35.42 0.20 -16.42
CA LEU A 1031 36.70 -0.49 -16.28
C LEU A 1031 36.94 -1.33 -17.52
N THR A 1032 38.02 -1.05 -18.23
CA THR A 1032 38.38 -1.79 -19.45
C THR A 1032 39.70 -2.52 -19.20
N LEU A 1033 39.64 -3.85 -19.04
CA LEU A 1033 40.83 -4.70 -19.01
C LEU A 1033 41.30 -4.94 -20.45
N THR A 1034 42.38 -4.29 -20.86
CA THR A 1034 43.05 -4.58 -22.13
C THR A 1034 44.08 -5.69 -21.93
N GLN A 1035 43.80 -6.88 -22.45
CA GLN A 1035 44.82 -7.90 -22.68
C GLN A 1035 45.67 -7.44 -23.87
N ALA A 1036 46.89 -6.98 -23.61
CA ALA A 1036 47.86 -6.75 -24.67
C ALA A 1036 48.41 -8.11 -25.14
N ASN A 1037 47.93 -8.58 -26.29
CA ASN A 1037 48.68 -9.54 -27.08
C ASN A 1037 49.78 -8.77 -27.79
N SER A 1038 51.04 -9.06 -27.48
CA SER A 1038 52.16 -8.80 -28.40
C SER A 1038 52.83 -10.14 -28.69
N CYS A 1039 52.71 -10.54 -29.96
CA CYS A 1039 52.95 -11.86 -30.58
C CYS A 1039 51.91 -12.94 -30.25
#